data_AF-A0A0C9M1H3-F1
#
_entry.id   AF-A0A0C9M1H3-F1
#
_cell.length_a   1.000
_cell.length_b   1.000
_cell.length_c   1.000
_cell.angle_alpha   90.00
_cell.angle_beta   90.00
_cell.angle_gamma   90.00
#
_symmetry.space_group_name_H-M   'P 1'
#
loop_
_entity.id
_entity.type
_entity.pdbx_description
1 polymer ?
#
loop_
_entity_poly.entity_id
_entity_poly.type
_entity_poly.pdbx_seq_one_letter_code
_entity_poly.pdbx_strand_id
1 'polypeptide(L)'
;MSDINNLVAYDDGDIDTNRSANTHMGDLIATRLSRRQTLRHGVSAMTTALFGGALLAGCDDENPQAVTATAAGSTASVAAGRPVTLTGTVGSGQVANVNWSQTAGPSVTLTGANNLVASFRAPAVATATQLAFKLEITSRDGLVTNNTVTVTVTPIALDFTAVPHSLADVVTVPSGYSVTVLYRLGDPIASGVAAYANNGTDTNFAQRAGDHHDGMSYFGLASSGTNPDPNNSTRGLLVLNHENISEQYLHVNGQTPSPRPESEAIKEIECHGVSVIEVTRSNGTWSYVQGSALNRRITPNTPMAFSGPVKGSAWLKTAYSTDGSMGRGTINNCANGTMAWNTYLTNEENWAGYFRRSSGDVAVRTATTPKQNVSLSRYGIGEGRSGNYGWTTVTPSDSSSTIYRRWNATANAALAADGTADFRNEPFQFGWVVEIDPFNPSSTPRKRTALGRMNHEGCQSGRMIAGVRPAFYMGDDAQNEYIYKFVSATPWNASDASASDRLAVGDKYLDNGTLYVAKFNADGTGMWMPLVFGQNGLTASNSVYPFADQADVLINTRLAGDVLGATKMDRPEWTAVNPATGEMYCTLTNNSSRKPVASGSQTGVDAANPRAYVDPPSTSVGNRNGHIIRLRETGDTTEATSFTWDVYAFGAGADVDPTNINLSGLDATNDFSSPDGLWFSLPSNVAGQATPVMWIQTDDGAFTDVTNCMMLAAIPGRVGDGGTRSVTSSAGGASATVTTRIGKAPGVTLKRFLVGPKQCEITGIHSTPDGTSVFVNIQHPGEGAATPSAPTSNWPDSQGGSAAATVRPRSATIVITKNDGGVVAI
;
A
#
# COMPACT_ATOMS: atom_id res chain seq x y z
N MET A 1 12.27 45.10 9.77
CA MET A 1 13.06 44.36 8.79
C MET A 1 13.86 43.31 9.52
N SER A 2 13.34 42.09 9.53
CA SER A 2 14.03 40.86 9.91
C SER A 2 13.18 39.72 9.34
N ASP A 3 13.44 39.42 8.07
CA ASP A 3 12.90 38.25 7.37
C ASP A 3 13.53 37.01 8.01
N ILE A 4 12.71 36.22 8.71
CA ILE A 4 13.08 34.88 9.14
C ILE A 4 12.50 33.92 8.10
N ASN A 5 13.42 33.20 7.45
CA ASN A 5 13.18 32.06 6.58
C ASN A 5 12.28 31.03 7.28
N ASN A 6 10.97 31.08 7.02
CA ASN A 6 10.10 29.92 7.18
C ASN A 6 10.19 29.09 5.89
N LEU A 7 11.25 28.32 5.75
CA LEU A 7 11.19 27.08 4.97
C LEU A 7 10.33 26.13 5.80
N VAL A 8 9.03 26.10 5.51
CA VAL A 8 8.17 25.03 6.04
C VAL A 8 8.63 23.78 5.29
N ALA A 9 9.40 22.94 5.97
CA ALA A 9 9.65 21.58 5.53
C ALA A 9 8.29 20.86 5.45
N TYR A 10 8.18 19.93 4.50
CA TYR A 10 7.06 19.01 4.39
C TYR A 10 6.77 18.35 5.75
N ASP A 11 5.48 18.18 6.04
CA ASP A 11 4.94 17.67 7.28
C ASP A 11 3.79 16.73 6.87
N ASP A 12 3.93 15.45 7.21
CA ASP A 12 2.97 14.35 7.03
C ASP A 12 1.74 14.47 7.96
N GLY A 13 1.62 15.58 8.70
CA GLY A 13 0.47 15.89 9.56
C GLY A 13 0.80 15.93 11.05
N ASP A 14 2.07 16.01 11.43
CA ASP A 14 2.60 16.04 12.78
C ASP A 14 3.17 17.43 13.14
N ILE A 15 2.31 18.47 13.17
CA ILE A 15 2.68 19.75 13.78
C ILE A 15 2.81 19.57 15.30
N ASP A 16 4.03 19.35 15.80
CA ASP A 16 4.35 19.52 17.23
C ASP A 16 5.53 20.50 17.43
N THR A 17 5.24 21.59 18.16
CA THR A 17 6.13 22.73 18.37
C THR A 17 7.01 22.55 19.61
N ASN A 18 8.33 22.40 19.46
CA ASN A 18 9.27 22.59 20.57
C ASN A 18 10.46 23.49 20.17
N ARG A 19 10.55 24.67 20.80
CA ARG A 19 11.59 25.69 20.59
C ARG A 19 12.47 25.85 21.84
N SER A 20 13.08 24.78 22.35
CA SER A 20 13.98 24.89 23.52
C SER A 20 15.47 24.89 23.12
N ALA A 21 16.28 25.69 23.84
CA ALA A 21 17.68 25.98 23.55
C ALA A 21 18.67 25.03 24.27
N ASN A 22 18.37 23.73 24.33
CA ASN A 22 19.19 22.78 25.08
C ASN A 22 20.39 22.27 24.26
N THR A 23 21.50 22.04 24.97
CA THR A 23 22.78 21.57 24.43
C THR A 23 22.66 20.18 23.81
N HIS A 24 23.31 20.00 22.65
CA HIS A 24 23.19 18.83 21.78
C HIS A 24 23.86 17.56 22.36
N MET A 25 23.19 16.42 22.22
CA MET A 25 23.60 15.10 22.74
C MET A 25 24.98 14.62 22.25
N GLY A 26 25.46 15.17 21.13
CA GLY A 26 26.81 14.91 20.61
C GLY A 26 27.94 15.35 21.56
N ASP A 27 27.69 16.35 22.42
CA ASP A 27 28.68 16.84 23.39
C ASP A 27 28.76 15.96 24.65
N LEU A 28 27.77 15.07 24.86
CA LEU A 28 27.73 14.13 25.99
C LEU A 28 28.34 12.76 25.65
N ILE A 29 28.50 12.44 24.35
CA ILE A 29 29.05 11.15 23.88
C ILE A 29 30.59 11.19 23.78
N ALA A 30 31.19 12.38 23.71
CA ALA A 30 32.65 12.56 23.65
C ALA A 30 33.41 12.26 24.97
N THR A 31 32.72 11.88 26.06
CA THR A 31 33.34 11.65 27.38
C THR A 31 33.35 10.19 27.85
N ARG A 32 33.03 9.18 27.02
CA ARG A 32 32.98 7.79 27.54
C ARG A 32 33.41 6.62 26.64
N LEU A 33 34.40 6.76 25.76
CA LEU A 33 35.05 5.59 25.14
C LEU A 33 36.58 5.75 25.01
N SER A 34 37.30 5.43 26.08
CA SER A 34 38.67 4.94 26.00
C SER A 34 38.86 3.82 27.01
N ARG A 35 38.76 2.57 26.52
CA ARG A 35 39.44 1.39 27.07
C ARG A 35 39.16 0.18 26.19
N ARG A 36 40.26 -0.39 25.67
CA ARG A 36 40.47 -1.76 25.16
C ARG A 36 40.44 -1.96 23.64
N GLN A 37 41.55 -1.56 23.01
CA GLN A 37 42.32 -2.54 22.23
C GLN A 37 43.19 -3.36 23.19
N THR A 38 43.26 -4.68 23.03
CA THR A 38 44.50 -5.50 22.84
C THR A 38 44.13 -6.99 22.82
N LEU A 39 44.82 -7.76 21.96
CA LEU A 39 44.95 -9.23 21.83
C LEU A 39 43.88 -9.89 20.93
N ARG A 40 44.10 -10.13 19.64
CA ARG A 40 45.15 -10.87 18.90
C ARG A 40 45.37 -12.34 19.33
N HIS A 41 45.24 -13.18 18.30
CA HIS A 41 45.83 -14.51 18.03
C HIS A 41 44.97 -15.75 18.28
N GLY A 42 44.92 -16.61 17.26
CA GLY A 42 44.47 -17.99 17.36
C GLY A 42 44.13 -18.66 16.02
N VAL A 43 45.15 -18.95 15.20
CA VAL A 43 45.07 -19.81 14.00
C VAL A 43 45.15 -21.29 14.41
N SER A 44 44.40 -22.21 13.78
CA SER A 44 44.86 -23.57 13.36
C SER A 44 43.76 -24.40 12.66
N ALA A 45 44.21 -25.42 11.91
CA ALA A 45 43.63 -26.03 10.72
C ALA A 45 43.06 -27.47 10.89
N MET A 46 42.61 -28.04 9.74
CA MET A 46 42.34 -29.46 9.36
C MET A 46 40.90 -29.98 9.60
N THR A 47 40.27 -30.83 8.76
CA THR A 47 40.80 -31.94 7.93
C THR A 47 39.83 -32.35 6.80
N THR A 48 40.38 -32.85 5.69
CA THR A 48 39.76 -33.49 4.53
C THR A 48 39.41 -34.97 4.78
N ALA A 49 38.36 -35.50 4.15
CA ALA A 49 38.20 -36.95 3.91
C ALA A 49 37.57 -37.23 2.53
N LEU A 50 38.14 -38.21 1.83
CA LEU A 50 37.95 -38.59 0.42
C LEU A 50 37.38 -40.03 0.33
N PHE A 51 37.09 -40.47 -0.91
CA PHE A 51 36.73 -41.82 -1.44
C PHE A 51 35.21 -42.10 -1.56
N GLY A 52 34.64 -42.58 -2.69
CA GLY A 52 35.16 -43.12 -3.94
C GLY A 52 34.69 -44.57 -4.15
N GLY A 53 33.98 -44.87 -5.26
CA GLY A 53 33.71 -46.26 -5.68
C GLY A 53 32.59 -46.41 -6.73
N ALA A 54 32.94 -46.93 -7.91
CA ALA A 54 32.04 -47.20 -9.03
C ALA A 54 31.89 -48.70 -9.32
N LEU A 55 30.70 -49.07 -9.80
CA LEU A 55 30.28 -50.15 -10.73
C LEU A 55 30.83 -51.58 -10.57
N LEU A 56 29.89 -52.53 -10.39
CA LEU A 56 29.97 -53.91 -10.90
C LEU A 56 28.59 -54.31 -11.44
N ALA A 57 28.56 -54.83 -12.68
CA ALA A 57 27.40 -55.35 -13.37
C ALA A 57 27.34 -56.88 -13.25
N GLY A 58 26.13 -57.44 -13.16
CA GLY A 58 25.85 -58.87 -13.26
C GLY A 58 24.42 -59.11 -13.77
N CYS A 59 24.31 -59.88 -14.85
CA CYS A 59 23.11 -60.55 -15.39
C CYS A 59 22.71 -61.73 -14.46
N ASP A 60 21.51 -62.30 -14.37
CA ASP A 60 20.17 -62.15 -14.94
C ASP A 60 19.29 -63.08 -14.06
N ASP A 61 18.01 -62.73 -13.86
CA ASP A 61 16.94 -63.64 -13.43
C ASP A 61 15.62 -62.84 -13.53
N GLU A 62 14.71 -63.28 -14.40
CA GLU A 62 13.40 -62.66 -14.62
C GLU A 62 12.49 -62.86 -13.41
N ASN A 63 12.63 -61.96 -12.44
CA ASN A 63 11.71 -61.77 -11.34
C ASN A 63 10.70 -60.66 -11.74
N PRO A 64 9.43 -60.71 -11.30
CA PRO A 64 8.44 -59.70 -11.61
C PRO A 64 8.95 -58.30 -11.21
N GLN A 65 8.66 -57.30 -12.04
CA GLN A 65 9.19 -55.94 -11.87
C GLN A 65 8.89 -55.39 -10.47
N ALA A 66 9.90 -55.32 -9.62
CA ALA A 66 9.80 -54.61 -8.37
C ALA A 66 9.87 -53.10 -8.67
N VAL A 67 8.71 -52.46 -8.75
CA VAL A 67 8.60 -51.01 -8.86
C VAL A 67 8.52 -50.41 -7.46
N THR A 68 9.58 -49.74 -7.05
CA THR A 68 9.59 -48.93 -5.84
C THR A 68 9.29 -47.50 -6.24
N ALA A 69 8.08 -47.01 -5.94
CA ALA A 69 7.81 -45.58 -5.95
C ALA A 69 8.30 -45.01 -4.62
N THR A 70 9.16 -44.01 -4.67
CA THR A 70 9.62 -43.26 -3.50
C THR A 70 9.52 -41.79 -3.83
N ALA A 71 8.73 -41.01 -3.11
CA ALA A 71 8.84 -39.55 -3.21
C ALA A 71 10.24 -39.14 -2.72
N ALA A 72 11.15 -38.82 -3.64
CA ALA A 72 12.50 -38.40 -3.28
C ALA A 72 12.44 -36.95 -2.78
N GLY A 73 12.62 -36.79 -1.46
CA GLY A 73 12.50 -35.52 -0.73
C GLY A 73 11.79 -35.66 0.63
N SER A 74 11.96 -36.82 1.29
CA SER A 74 11.21 -37.30 2.47
C SER A 74 10.76 -36.21 3.46
N THR A 75 9.56 -35.72 3.22
CA THR A 75 8.64 -35.33 4.27
C THR A 75 7.29 -35.92 3.88
N ALA A 76 6.72 -36.78 4.73
CA ALA A 76 5.34 -37.26 4.55
C ALA A 76 4.30 -36.12 4.64
N SER A 77 4.78 -34.90 4.88
CA SER A 77 4.04 -33.66 5.10
C SER A 77 4.75 -32.48 4.44
N VAL A 78 4.09 -31.74 3.57
CA VAL A 78 4.61 -30.56 2.88
C VAL A 78 3.67 -29.37 3.06
N ALA A 79 4.19 -28.17 3.27
CA ALA A 79 3.35 -26.97 3.35
C ALA A 79 2.74 -26.62 1.98
N ALA A 80 1.50 -26.12 2.01
CA ALA A 80 0.83 -25.59 0.83
C ALA A 80 1.71 -24.57 0.08
N GLY A 81 1.73 -24.66 -1.25
CA GLY A 81 2.49 -23.78 -2.14
C GLY A 81 3.89 -24.27 -2.50
N ARG A 82 4.45 -25.22 -1.76
CA ARG A 82 5.76 -25.81 -2.08
C ARG A 82 5.69 -26.75 -3.30
N PRO A 83 6.75 -26.82 -4.12
CA PRO A 83 6.87 -27.84 -5.15
C PRO A 83 7.03 -29.22 -4.51
N VAL A 84 6.39 -30.23 -5.10
CA VAL A 84 6.46 -31.63 -4.69
C VAL A 84 6.95 -32.45 -5.88
N THR A 85 7.95 -33.29 -5.65
CA THR A 85 8.50 -34.22 -6.65
C THR A 85 8.13 -35.65 -6.29
N LEU A 86 7.54 -36.35 -7.25
CA LEU A 86 7.21 -37.77 -7.19
C LEU A 86 8.23 -38.53 -8.03
N THR A 87 8.92 -39.51 -7.44
CA THR A 87 9.96 -40.28 -8.12
C THR A 87 9.60 -41.76 -8.15
N GLY A 88 9.54 -42.32 -9.35
CA GLY A 88 9.49 -43.76 -9.59
C GLY A 88 10.90 -44.29 -9.81
N THR A 89 11.22 -45.43 -9.20
CA THR A 89 12.45 -46.17 -9.47
C THR A 89 12.09 -47.54 -10.04
N VAL A 90 12.87 -47.98 -11.04
CA VAL A 90 12.71 -49.28 -11.69
C VAL A 90 13.95 -50.10 -11.38
N GLY A 91 13.77 -51.26 -10.74
CA GLY A 91 14.88 -52.10 -10.27
C GLY A 91 15.67 -52.77 -11.39
N SER A 92 14.98 -53.43 -12.33
CA SER A 92 15.56 -54.12 -13.49
C SER A 92 14.58 -54.15 -14.66
N GLY A 93 15.08 -54.24 -15.91
CA GLY A 93 14.26 -54.36 -17.12
C GLY A 93 14.08 -53.06 -17.93
N GLN A 94 13.50 -53.17 -19.15
CA GLN A 94 13.20 -52.03 -20.02
C GLN A 94 11.74 -51.58 -19.87
N VAL A 95 11.55 -50.28 -19.65
CA VAL A 95 10.25 -49.63 -19.48
C VAL A 95 9.64 -49.30 -20.85
N ALA A 96 8.37 -49.62 -21.04
CA ALA A 96 7.59 -49.22 -22.21
C ALA A 96 6.75 -47.97 -21.95
N ASN A 97 6.11 -47.88 -20.78
CA ASN A 97 5.26 -46.74 -20.40
C ASN A 97 5.36 -46.44 -18.90
N VAL A 98 5.22 -45.16 -18.55
CA VAL A 98 5.09 -44.68 -17.17
C VAL A 98 3.87 -43.77 -17.10
N ASN A 99 3.07 -43.88 -16.04
CA ASN A 99 1.93 -43.02 -15.83
C ASN A 99 1.72 -42.75 -14.34
N TRP A 100 1.75 -41.47 -13.97
CA TRP A 100 1.31 -40.97 -12.68
C TRP A 100 -0.14 -40.51 -12.76
N SER A 101 -0.96 -40.98 -11.83
CA SER A 101 -2.35 -40.54 -11.68
C SER A 101 -2.65 -40.22 -10.22
N GLN A 102 -3.42 -39.16 -9.97
CA GLN A 102 -3.91 -38.87 -8.63
C GLN A 102 -5.14 -39.74 -8.33
N THR A 103 -5.18 -40.34 -7.15
CA THR A 103 -6.26 -41.26 -6.73
C THR A 103 -7.08 -40.73 -5.55
N ALA A 104 -6.56 -39.76 -4.78
CA ALA A 104 -7.31 -39.12 -3.68
C ALA A 104 -6.82 -37.69 -3.39
N GLY A 105 -7.66 -36.93 -2.68
CA GLY A 105 -7.39 -35.56 -2.25
C GLY A 105 -7.77 -34.50 -3.30
N PRO A 106 -7.57 -33.20 -3.00
CA PRO A 106 -7.81 -32.11 -3.93
C PRO A 106 -6.99 -32.26 -5.21
N SER A 107 -7.61 -32.04 -6.37
CA SER A 107 -6.96 -32.22 -7.68
C SER A 107 -5.76 -31.30 -7.87
N VAL A 108 -4.66 -31.85 -8.37
CA VAL A 108 -3.45 -31.10 -8.75
C VAL A 108 -3.05 -31.37 -10.19
N THR A 109 -2.43 -30.38 -10.84
CA THR A 109 -1.84 -30.56 -12.16
C THR A 109 -0.45 -31.18 -12.03
N LEU A 110 -0.26 -32.38 -12.58
CA LEU A 110 1.03 -33.07 -12.63
C LEU A 110 1.82 -32.64 -13.87
N THR A 111 3.04 -32.16 -13.66
CA THR A 111 4.05 -31.99 -14.72
C THR A 111 4.88 -33.25 -14.82
N GLY A 112 5.13 -33.75 -16.04
CA GLY A 112 5.94 -34.97 -16.22
C GLY A 112 5.24 -36.26 -15.79
N ALA A 113 3.91 -36.29 -15.79
CA ALA A 113 3.13 -37.46 -15.36
C ALA A 113 3.49 -38.76 -16.10
N ASN A 114 3.97 -38.66 -17.35
CA ASN A 114 4.38 -39.82 -18.15
C ASN A 114 5.88 -40.18 -18.03
N ASN A 115 6.57 -39.59 -17.05
CA ASN A 115 7.98 -39.84 -16.77
C ASN A 115 8.15 -40.49 -15.39
N LEU A 116 9.32 -41.06 -15.13
CA LEU A 116 9.66 -41.54 -13.78
C LEU A 116 9.68 -40.42 -12.74
N VAL A 117 9.87 -39.17 -13.16
CA VAL A 117 9.79 -38.00 -12.29
C VAL A 117 8.60 -37.16 -12.70
N ALA A 118 7.63 -37.05 -11.81
CA ALA A 118 6.52 -36.12 -11.93
C ALA A 118 6.61 -35.06 -10.82
N SER A 119 6.01 -33.89 -11.03
CA SER A 119 5.96 -32.85 -10.01
C SER A 119 4.64 -32.10 -10.02
N PHE A 120 4.30 -31.51 -8.88
CA PHE A 120 3.15 -30.62 -8.74
C PHE A 120 3.42 -29.54 -7.69
N ARG A 121 2.53 -28.55 -7.58
CA ARG A 121 2.56 -27.57 -6.49
C ARG A 121 1.52 -27.97 -5.44
N ALA A 122 1.93 -28.07 -4.18
CA ALA A 122 1.03 -28.41 -3.08
C ALA A 122 -0.14 -27.40 -3.03
N PRO A 123 -1.41 -27.85 -3.07
CA PRO A 123 -2.57 -26.96 -3.11
C PRO A 123 -2.77 -26.26 -1.76
N ALA A 124 -3.54 -25.17 -1.75
CA ALA A 124 -3.96 -24.53 -0.51
C ALA A 124 -4.93 -25.44 0.26
N VAL A 125 -4.70 -25.60 1.56
CA VAL A 125 -5.54 -26.40 2.45
C VAL A 125 -5.74 -25.68 3.78
N ALA A 126 -6.96 -25.76 4.34
CA ALA A 126 -7.26 -25.17 5.65
C ALA A 126 -6.82 -26.07 6.82
N THR A 127 -6.69 -27.37 6.57
CA THR A 127 -6.22 -28.39 7.53
C THR A 127 -5.32 -29.38 6.82
N ALA A 128 -4.50 -30.12 7.58
CA ALA A 128 -3.64 -31.16 7.01
C ALA A 128 -4.48 -32.16 6.17
N THR A 129 -4.14 -32.31 4.89
CA THR A 129 -4.95 -33.05 3.90
C THR A 129 -4.07 -34.01 3.11
N GLN A 130 -4.48 -35.26 2.98
CA GLN A 130 -3.73 -36.26 2.21
C GLN A 130 -4.10 -36.23 0.72
N LEU A 131 -3.09 -36.27 -0.14
CA LEU A 131 -3.20 -36.54 -1.56
C LEU A 131 -2.54 -37.88 -1.85
N ALA A 132 -3.21 -38.76 -2.59
CA ALA A 132 -2.67 -40.05 -2.99
C ALA A 132 -2.42 -40.09 -4.50
N PHE A 133 -1.29 -40.67 -4.90
CA PHE A 133 -0.88 -40.81 -6.29
C PHE A 133 -0.50 -42.25 -6.58
N LYS A 134 -0.94 -42.77 -7.72
CA LYS A 134 -0.59 -44.08 -8.25
C LYS A 134 0.44 -43.90 -9.37
N LEU A 135 1.60 -44.52 -9.20
CA LEU A 135 2.56 -44.80 -10.26
C LEU A 135 2.18 -46.13 -10.92
N GLU A 136 1.97 -46.11 -12.22
CA GLU A 136 1.80 -47.29 -13.06
C GLU A 136 2.97 -47.37 -14.05
N ILE A 137 3.64 -48.52 -14.09
CA ILE A 137 4.72 -48.80 -15.03
C ILE A 137 4.35 -50.03 -15.84
N THR A 138 4.47 -49.91 -17.16
CA THR A 138 4.32 -51.02 -18.10
C THR A 138 5.69 -51.37 -18.68
N SER A 139 6.06 -52.64 -18.56
CA SER A 139 7.29 -53.18 -19.15
C SER A 139 7.13 -53.45 -20.65
N ARG A 140 8.24 -53.68 -21.38
CA ARG A 140 8.18 -54.03 -22.82
C ARG A 140 7.50 -55.36 -23.12
N ASP A 141 7.52 -56.28 -22.18
CA ASP A 141 6.80 -57.57 -22.19
C ASP A 141 5.32 -57.44 -21.81
N GLY A 142 4.85 -56.22 -21.48
CA GLY A 142 3.44 -55.92 -21.24
C GLY A 142 2.98 -56.14 -19.79
N LEU A 143 3.89 -56.42 -18.86
CA LEU A 143 3.58 -56.52 -17.43
C LEU A 143 3.32 -55.14 -16.84
N VAL A 144 2.24 -55.01 -16.07
CA VAL A 144 1.85 -53.76 -15.41
C VAL A 144 2.09 -53.87 -13.90
N THR A 145 2.88 -52.95 -13.36
CA THR A 145 3.09 -52.82 -11.92
C THR A 145 2.57 -51.47 -11.43
N ASN A 146 1.96 -51.45 -10.25
CA ASN A 146 1.43 -50.25 -9.63
C ASN A 146 1.94 -50.06 -8.21
N ASN A 147 2.16 -48.80 -7.84
CA ASN A 147 2.57 -48.41 -6.49
C ASN A 147 1.88 -47.10 -6.11
N THR A 148 1.53 -46.91 -4.84
CA THR A 148 0.84 -45.72 -4.34
C THR A 148 1.71 -44.94 -3.38
N VAL A 149 1.75 -43.63 -3.53
CA VAL A 149 2.41 -42.70 -2.62
C VAL A 149 1.39 -41.69 -2.09
N THR A 150 1.50 -41.37 -0.80
CA THR A 150 0.65 -40.37 -0.15
C THR A 150 1.51 -39.18 0.27
N VAL A 151 1.02 -37.97 0.00
CA VAL A 151 1.60 -36.70 0.41
C VAL A 151 0.60 -36.00 1.31
N THR A 152 0.95 -35.73 2.57
CA THR A 152 0.14 -34.86 3.42
C THR A 152 0.49 -33.42 3.11
N VAL A 153 -0.49 -32.59 2.81
CA VAL A 153 -0.30 -31.15 2.62
C VAL A 153 -0.77 -30.45 3.89
N THR A 154 0.08 -29.65 4.51
CA THR A 154 -0.29 -28.82 5.67
C THR A 154 -0.70 -27.42 5.23
N PRO A 155 -1.48 -26.69 6.07
CA PRO A 155 -1.78 -25.30 5.81
C PRO A 155 -0.53 -24.45 5.61
N ILE A 156 -0.72 -23.30 4.98
CA ILE A 156 0.33 -22.31 4.75
C ILE A 156 0.99 -21.93 6.08
N ALA A 157 2.31 -21.79 6.05
CA ALA A 157 3.11 -21.28 7.15
C ALA A 157 4.15 -20.29 6.59
N LEU A 158 4.57 -19.33 7.42
CA LEU A 158 5.66 -18.42 7.07
C LEU A 158 7.00 -19.16 7.22
N ASP A 159 7.51 -19.73 6.12
CA ASP A 159 8.71 -20.59 6.05
C ASP A 159 10.00 -19.80 5.80
N PHE A 160 10.12 -18.63 6.43
CA PHE A 160 11.35 -17.84 6.42
C PHE A 160 11.74 -17.41 7.83
N THR A 161 13.04 -17.13 7.98
CA THR A 161 13.61 -16.52 9.18
C THR A 161 13.34 -15.02 9.13
N ALA A 162 12.77 -14.47 10.20
CA ALA A 162 12.49 -13.04 10.27
C ALA A 162 13.77 -12.21 10.07
N VAL A 163 13.65 -11.13 9.30
CA VAL A 163 14.75 -10.18 9.11
C VAL A 163 14.96 -9.40 10.41
N PRO A 164 16.22 -9.29 10.90
CA PRO A 164 16.50 -8.46 12.07
C PRO A 164 16.32 -6.98 11.76
N HIS A 165 16.15 -6.16 12.80
CA HIS A 165 16.24 -4.71 12.70
C HIS A 165 17.55 -4.26 12.03
N SER A 166 17.49 -3.17 11.27
CA SER A 166 18.65 -2.64 10.56
C SER A 166 18.50 -1.14 10.29
N LEU A 167 19.62 -0.42 10.41
CA LEU A 167 19.77 0.99 10.00
C LEU A 167 20.68 1.12 8.76
N ALA A 168 20.93 0.01 8.06
CA ALA A 168 21.75 -0.01 6.86
C ALA A 168 21.05 0.72 5.71
N ASP A 169 21.82 1.31 4.81
CA ASP A 169 21.29 2.05 3.66
C ASP A 169 21.01 1.12 2.46
N VAL A 170 20.32 0.01 2.71
CA VAL A 170 19.98 -1.03 1.71
C VAL A 170 18.66 -1.70 2.08
N VAL A 171 17.96 -2.22 1.08
CA VAL A 171 16.85 -3.16 1.31
C VAL A 171 17.42 -4.52 1.71
N THR A 172 16.93 -5.06 2.83
CA THR A 172 17.27 -6.40 3.34
C THR A 172 16.03 -7.29 3.34
N VAL A 173 16.15 -8.51 2.82
CA VAL A 173 15.10 -9.55 2.76
C VAL A 173 15.63 -10.85 3.38
N PRO A 174 14.79 -11.88 3.64
CA PRO A 174 15.25 -13.11 4.28
C PRO A 174 16.25 -13.86 3.38
N SER A 175 17.07 -14.73 3.97
CA SER A 175 17.92 -15.62 3.20
C SER A 175 17.09 -16.51 2.26
N GLY A 176 17.62 -16.76 1.06
CA GLY A 176 16.89 -17.49 0.01
C GLY A 176 15.97 -16.62 -0.87
N TYR A 177 15.98 -15.30 -0.67
CA TYR A 177 15.31 -14.33 -1.54
C TYR A 177 16.32 -13.40 -2.23
N SER A 178 15.90 -12.81 -3.35
CA SER A 178 16.66 -11.83 -4.13
C SER A 178 15.84 -10.58 -4.37
N VAL A 179 16.49 -9.41 -4.35
CA VAL A 179 15.92 -8.09 -4.63
C VAL A 179 16.50 -7.56 -5.94
N THR A 180 15.64 -7.04 -6.82
CA THR A 180 16.03 -6.32 -8.05
C THR A 180 15.41 -4.94 -8.07
N VAL A 181 16.20 -3.87 -8.24
CA VAL A 181 15.69 -2.51 -8.42
C VAL A 181 15.21 -2.33 -9.87
N LEU A 182 13.89 -2.19 -10.05
CA LEU A 182 13.23 -2.24 -11.36
C LEU A 182 13.02 -0.86 -11.99
N TYR A 183 12.47 0.08 -11.24
CA TYR A 183 11.99 1.36 -11.78
C TYR A 183 12.17 2.46 -10.74
N ARG A 184 12.80 3.58 -11.11
CA ARG A 184 13.28 4.61 -10.16
C ARG A 184 12.85 6.00 -10.61
N LEU A 185 12.74 6.94 -9.68
CA LEU A 185 12.56 8.37 -9.96
C LEU A 185 13.40 8.82 -11.16
N GLY A 186 12.78 9.47 -12.15
CA GLY A 186 13.46 10.04 -13.30
C GLY A 186 13.75 9.07 -14.46
N ASP A 187 13.56 7.75 -14.28
CA ASP A 187 13.72 6.77 -15.35
C ASP A 187 12.82 7.13 -16.54
N PRO A 188 13.36 7.22 -17.77
CA PRO A 188 12.58 7.60 -18.94
C PRO A 188 11.58 6.52 -19.32
N ILE A 189 10.34 6.89 -19.64
CA ILE A 189 9.28 5.93 -20.03
C ILE A 189 8.87 6.06 -21.50
N ALA A 190 9.59 6.84 -22.28
CA ALA A 190 9.35 7.02 -23.70
C ALA A 190 10.66 7.01 -24.49
N SER A 191 10.57 6.58 -25.76
CA SER A 191 11.69 6.64 -26.69
C SER A 191 12.14 8.08 -26.94
N GLY A 192 13.45 8.29 -27.04
CA GLY A 192 14.03 9.63 -27.27
C GLY A 192 14.18 10.50 -26.02
N VAL A 193 13.71 10.04 -24.85
CA VAL A 193 14.01 10.68 -23.57
C VAL A 193 15.34 10.16 -23.05
N ALA A 194 16.28 11.07 -22.76
CA ALA A 194 17.62 10.73 -22.30
C ALA A 194 17.60 10.01 -20.95
N ALA A 195 18.63 9.17 -20.71
CA ALA A 195 18.87 8.56 -19.41
C ALA A 195 18.91 9.62 -18.31
N TYR A 196 18.42 9.27 -17.12
CA TYR A 196 18.38 10.18 -15.99
C TYR A 196 19.80 10.49 -15.48
N ALA A 197 20.19 11.76 -15.50
CA ALA A 197 21.52 12.19 -15.07
C ALA A 197 21.67 12.23 -13.54
N ASN A 198 20.54 12.34 -12.81
CA ASN A 198 20.48 12.37 -11.35
C ASN A 198 21.34 13.49 -10.71
N ASN A 199 21.44 14.63 -11.39
CA ASN A 199 22.22 15.79 -10.94
C ASN A 199 21.36 17.07 -10.87
N GLY A 200 20.04 16.92 -11.01
CA GLY A 200 19.06 18.01 -10.98
C GLY A 200 18.83 18.74 -12.30
N THR A 201 19.60 18.45 -13.35
CA THR A 201 19.45 19.08 -14.68
C THR A 201 18.37 18.46 -15.54
N ASP A 202 17.88 17.28 -15.17
CA ASP A 202 16.87 16.54 -15.92
C ASP A 202 15.54 17.31 -16.03
N THR A 203 14.91 17.24 -17.20
CA THR A 203 13.62 17.88 -17.54
C THR A 203 12.65 16.86 -18.15
N ASN A 204 11.45 17.32 -18.55
CA ASN A 204 10.41 16.51 -19.19
C ASN A 204 9.90 15.37 -18.30
N PHE A 205 9.46 15.71 -17.09
CA PHE A 205 8.98 14.71 -16.13
C PHE A 205 7.63 14.12 -16.54
N ALA A 206 6.87 14.78 -17.42
CA ALA A 206 5.73 14.17 -18.12
C ALA A 206 6.08 12.89 -18.93
N GLN A 207 7.36 12.57 -19.14
CA GLN A 207 7.82 11.35 -19.83
C GLN A 207 8.89 10.57 -19.03
N ARG A 208 8.95 10.79 -17.71
CA ARG A 208 9.83 10.08 -16.77
C ARG A 208 9.04 9.54 -15.60
N ALA A 209 9.59 8.62 -14.84
CA ALA A 209 9.07 8.28 -13.52
C ALA A 209 8.96 9.55 -12.65
N GLY A 210 7.85 9.66 -11.92
CA GLY A 210 7.68 10.65 -10.87
C GLY A 210 8.52 10.31 -9.64
N ASP A 211 8.31 11.07 -8.56
CA ASP A 211 8.97 10.85 -7.28
C ASP A 211 8.00 10.24 -6.28
N HIS A 212 8.54 9.73 -5.17
CA HIS A 212 7.81 9.15 -4.06
C HIS A 212 6.81 8.09 -4.54
N HIS A 213 7.37 6.99 -5.05
CA HIS A 213 6.57 5.88 -5.59
C HIS A 213 5.70 5.27 -4.48
N ASP A 214 4.37 5.26 -4.64
CA ASP A 214 3.44 4.82 -3.60
C ASP A 214 2.54 3.64 -4.05
N GLY A 215 1.23 3.66 -3.83
CA GLY A 215 0.30 2.59 -4.15
C GLY A 215 0.50 2.06 -5.56
N MET A 216 0.33 0.75 -5.74
CA MET A 216 0.57 0.12 -7.05
C MET A 216 -0.30 -1.11 -7.34
N SER A 217 -0.39 -1.46 -8.61
CA SER A 217 -1.02 -2.70 -9.07
C SER A 217 -0.31 -3.28 -10.28
N TYR A 218 -0.24 -4.60 -10.33
CA TYR A 218 0.21 -5.35 -11.51
C TYR A 218 -1.01 -5.86 -12.27
N PHE A 219 -1.09 -5.53 -13.56
CA PHE A 219 -2.10 -6.06 -14.48
C PHE A 219 -1.41 -6.93 -15.52
N GLY A 220 -1.69 -8.23 -15.53
CA GLY A 220 -1.12 -9.14 -16.52
C GLY A 220 -1.53 -8.74 -17.94
N LEU A 221 -0.58 -8.84 -18.87
CA LEU A 221 -0.73 -8.44 -20.26
C LEU A 221 -0.53 -9.68 -21.14
N ALA A 222 -1.34 -9.87 -22.18
CA ALA A 222 -1.19 -10.99 -23.09
C ALA A 222 0.24 -11.09 -23.64
N SER A 223 0.70 -12.29 -24.02
CA SER A 223 2.08 -12.49 -24.52
C SER A 223 2.42 -11.65 -25.75
N SER A 224 1.41 -11.25 -26.53
CA SER A 224 1.51 -10.25 -27.60
C SER A 224 0.29 -9.32 -27.59
N GLY A 225 0.43 -8.14 -28.19
CA GLY A 225 -0.62 -7.11 -28.21
C GLY A 225 -0.78 -6.38 -26.87
N THR A 226 -1.96 -5.76 -26.70
CA THR A 226 -2.29 -4.85 -25.59
C THR A 226 -3.47 -5.33 -24.74
N ASN A 227 -3.92 -6.57 -24.91
CA ASN A 227 -5.07 -7.10 -24.17
C ASN A 227 -4.66 -7.56 -22.76
N PRO A 228 -5.51 -7.38 -21.74
CA PRO A 228 -5.26 -7.97 -20.42
C PRO A 228 -5.21 -9.49 -20.49
N ASP A 229 -4.33 -10.07 -19.68
CA ASP A 229 -4.30 -11.51 -19.38
C ASP A 229 -4.07 -11.67 -17.87
N PRO A 230 -5.11 -11.94 -17.08
CA PRO A 230 -5.01 -12.01 -15.62
C PRO A 230 -4.15 -13.18 -15.12
N ASN A 231 -3.72 -14.11 -15.99
CA ASN A 231 -2.88 -15.24 -15.63
C ASN A 231 -1.41 -15.02 -15.98
N ASN A 232 -1.08 -13.98 -16.76
CA ASN A 232 0.30 -13.77 -17.18
C ASN A 232 1.15 -13.23 -16.02
N SER A 233 2.22 -13.95 -15.69
CA SER A 233 3.17 -13.62 -14.62
C SER A 233 4.56 -13.24 -15.14
N THR A 234 4.72 -13.07 -16.45
CA THR A 234 6.00 -12.71 -17.09
C THR A 234 5.92 -11.46 -17.96
N ARG A 235 4.72 -10.95 -18.25
CA ARG A 235 4.50 -9.68 -18.95
C ARG A 235 3.25 -9.01 -18.42
N GLY A 236 3.35 -7.74 -18.05
CA GLY A 236 2.25 -6.99 -17.47
C GLY A 236 2.45 -5.47 -17.54
N LEU A 237 1.43 -4.74 -17.11
CA LEU A 237 1.53 -3.32 -16.79
C LEU A 237 1.69 -3.18 -15.28
N LEU A 238 2.70 -2.43 -14.86
CA LEU A 238 2.80 -1.92 -13.50
C LEU A 238 2.25 -0.49 -13.50
N VAL A 239 1.23 -0.27 -12.69
CA VAL A 239 0.62 1.04 -12.49
C VAL A 239 0.92 1.46 -11.07
N LEU A 240 1.58 2.59 -10.87
CA LEU A 240 1.96 3.06 -9.54
C LEU A 240 1.83 4.57 -9.40
N ASN A 241 1.55 5.00 -8.19
CA ASN A 241 1.42 6.40 -7.82
C ASN A 241 2.79 7.05 -7.59
N HIS A 242 2.78 8.37 -7.69
CA HIS A 242 3.87 9.29 -7.36
C HIS A 242 3.28 10.35 -6.46
N GLU A 243 3.43 10.15 -5.17
CA GLU A 243 2.68 10.90 -4.17
C GLU A 243 3.19 12.33 -4.07
N ASN A 244 4.49 12.48 -3.84
CA ASN A 244 5.11 13.73 -3.47
C ASN A 244 6.54 13.84 -4.01
N ILE A 245 7.35 14.78 -3.53
CA ILE A 245 8.69 15.09 -4.04
C ILE A 245 9.70 15.41 -2.94
N SER A 246 10.94 15.01 -3.16
CA SER A 246 12.10 15.53 -2.41
C SER A 246 12.72 16.72 -3.17
N GLU A 247 12.15 17.92 -3.00
CA GLU A 247 12.59 19.17 -3.67
C GLU A 247 14.10 19.43 -3.57
N GLN A 248 14.71 19.06 -2.45
CA GLN A 248 16.15 19.21 -2.21
C GLN A 248 16.98 18.46 -3.25
N TYR A 249 16.49 17.34 -3.79
CA TYR A 249 17.20 16.51 -4.75
C TYR A 249 16.79 16.73 -6.21
N LEU A 250 15.63 17.36 -6.46
CA LEU A 250 15.14 17.56 -7.82
C LEU A 250 15.94 18.61 -8.60
N HIS A 251 16.52 19.60 -7.94
CA HIS A 251 17.19 20.73 -8.60
C HIS A 251 18.70 20.74 -8.36
N VAL A 252 19.46 21.38 -9.25
CA VAL A 252 20.94 21.34 -9.20
C VAL A 252 21.48 21.77 -7.84
N ASN A 253 20.94 22.86 -7.27
CA ASN A 253 21.36 23.42 -5.99
C ASN A 253 20.27 23.31 -4.91
N GLY A 254 19.28 22.43 -5.09
CA GLY A 254 18.04 22.46 -4.33
C GLY A 254 17.09 23.54 -4.84
N GLN A 255 15.96 23.72 -4.17
CA GLN A 255 14.89 24.62 -4.62
C GLN A 255 15.34 26.10 -4.63
N THR A 256 14.98 26.85 -5.69
CA THR A 256 15.18 28.31 -5.75
C THR A 256 14.10 29.08 -4.96
N PRO A 257 14.41 29.95 -3.97
CA PRO A 257 13.38 30.68 -3.22
C PRO A 257 12.35 31.41 -4.09
N SER A 258 11.14 31.62 -3.56
CA SER A 258 10.07 32.31 -4.30
C SER A 258 10.49 33.74 -4.74
N PRO A 259 10.07 34.22 -5.92
CA PRO A 259 9.19 33.57 -6.89
C PRO A 259 9.85 32.35 -7.57
N ARG A 260 9.09 31.25 -7.65
CA ARG A 260 9.59 29.99 -8.20
C ARG A 260 9.90 30.14 -9.70
N PRO A 261 11.06 29.64 -10.18
CA PRO A 261 11.32 29.53 -11.61
C PRO A 261 10.31 28.61 -12.28
N GLU A 262 9.82 29.01 -13.46
CA GLU A 262 8.85 28.21 -14.21
C GLU A 262 9.35 26.78 -14.49
N SER A 263 10.63 26.65 -14.84
CA SER A 263 11.27 25.36 -15.14
C SER A 263 11.37 24.42 -13.94
N GLU A 264 11.46 24.96 -12.72
CA GLU A 264 11.45 24.15 -11.49
C GLU A 264 10.03 23.71 -11.15
N ALA A 265 9.07 24.65 -11.17
CA ALA A 265 7.68 24.37 -10.82
C ALA A 265 7.02 23.36 -11.76
N ILE A 266 7.26 23.44 -13.09
CA ILE A 266 6.68 22.45 -14.01
C ILE A 266 7.24 21.05 -13.75
N LYS A 267 8.53 20.96 -13.44
CA LYS A 267 9.20 19.70 -13.09
C LYS A 267 8.59 19.09 -11.83
N GLU A 268 8.42 19.89 -10.77
CA GLU A 268 7.78 19.47 -9.52
C GLU A 268 6.36 18.97 -9.72
N ILE A 269 5.54 19.75 -10.44
CA ILE A 269 4.16 19.38 -10.76
C ILE A 269 4.14 18.03 -11.48
N GLU A 270 4.98 17.87 -12.52
CA GLU A 270 5.03 16.64 -13.30
C GLU A 270 5.70 15.45 -12.59
N CYS A 271 6.37 15.65 -11.46
CA CYS A 271 6.84 14.55 -10.62
C CYS A 271 5.70 13.84 -9.88
N HIS A 272 4.53 14.47 -9.71
CA HIS A 272 3.38 13.86 -9.04
C HIS A 272 2.51 13.06 -10.03
N GLY A 273 1.59 12.24 -9.51
CA GLY A 273 0.54 11.59 -10.29
C GLY A 273 0.70 10.07 -10.36
N VAL A 274 0.65 9.50 -11.56
CA VAL A 274 0.70 8.05 -11.80
C VAL A 274 1.61 7.72 -12.98
N SER A 275 2.35 6.62 -12.88
CA SER A 275 2.99 5.94 -14.01
C SER A 275 2.20 4.69 -14.38
N VAL A 276 1.98 4.49 -15.68
CA VAL A 276 1.69 3.18 -16.28
C VAL A 276 2.94 2.78 -17.05
N ILE A 277 3.54 1.63 -16.72
CA ILE A 277 4.71 1.10 -17.43
C ILE A 277 4.52 -0.38 -17.79
N GLU A 278 4.92 -0.78 -18.98
CA GLU A 278 5.02 -2.20 -19.32
C GLU A 278 6.27 -2.82 -18.69
N VAL A 279 6.12 -3.99 -18.08
CA VAL A 279 7.20 -4.77 -17.46
C VAL A 279 7.23 -6.18 -18.00
N THR A 280 8.43 -6.73 -18.15
CA THR A 280 8.67 -8.08 -18.65
C THR A 280 9.67 -8.82 -17.77
N ARG A 281 9.50 -10.14 -17.67
CA ARG A 281 10.45 -11.06 -17.04
C ARG A 281 11.06 -11.96 -18.10
N SER A 282 12.36 -11.86 -18.28
CA SER A 282 13.13 -12.71 -19.20
C SER A 282 14.32 -13.32 -18.46
N ASN A 283 14.52 -14.63 -18.61
CA ASN A 283 15.57 -15.40 -17.93
C ASN A 283 15.62 -15.14 -16.41
N GLY A 284 14.45 -14.99 -15.78
CA GLY A 284 14.31 -14.73 -14.35
C GLY A 284 14.39 -13.25 -13.93
N THR A 285 14.89 -12.37 -14.79
CA THR A 285 15.12 -10.94 -14.49
C THR A 285 13.96 -10.07 -14.98
N TRP A 286 13.52 -9.13 -14.14
CA TRP A 286 12.53 -8.13 -14.49
C TRP A 286 13.15 -6.86 -15.07
N SER A 287 12.50 -6.29 -16.07
CA SER A 287 12.81 -4.98 -16.64
C SER A 287 11.54 -4.27 -17.10
N TYR A 288 11.54 -2.93 -17.12
CA TYR A 288 10.50 -2.15 -17.78
C TYR A 288 10.83 -1.93 -19.25
N VAL A 289 9.79 -1.78 -20.08
CA VAL A 289 9.90 -1.59 -21.53
C VAL A 289 9.76 -0.11 -21.84
N GLN A 290 10.87 0.63 -21.88
CA GLN A 290 10.87 2.10 -22.09
C GLN A 290 10.06 2.53 -23.34
N GLY A 291 10.12 1.78 -24.44
CA GLY A 291 9.45 2.11 -25.70
C GLY A 291 8.02 1.59 -25.82
N SER A 292 7.39 1.09 -24.74
CA SER A 292 6.04 0.56 -24.84
C SER A 292 5.04 1.66 -25.19
N ALA A 293 4.14 1.37 -26.12
CA ALA A 293 3.06 2.27 -26.51
C ALA A 293 2.00 2.44 -25.39
N LEU A 294 2.02 1.59 -24.36
CA LEU A 294 1.13 1.68 -23.20
C LEU A 294 1.72 2.55 -22.09
N ASN A 295 3.00 2.91 -22.15
CA ASN A 295 3.62 3.75 -21.13
C ASN A 295 2.95 5.12 -21.09
N ARG A 296 2.65 5.60 -19.88
CA ARG A 296 1.96 6.87 -19.68
C ARG A 296 2.31 7.49 -18.35
N ARG A 297 2.54 8.81 -18.33
CA ARG A 297 2.38 9.62 -17.13
C ARG A 297 1.02 10.29 -17.12
N ILE A 298 0.37 10.22 -15.97
CA ILE A 298 -0.80 11.00 -15.62
C ILE A 298 -0.32 11.95 -14.53
N THR A 299 -0.33 13.24 -14.81
CA THR A 299 0.22 14.30 -13.95
C THR A 299 -0.89 15.24 -13.45
N PRO A 300 -0.61 16.18 -12.54
CA PRO A 300 -1.56 17.21 -12.15
C PRO A 300 -2.05 18.09 -13.32
N ASN A 301 -1.42 18.02 -14.50
CA ASN A 301 -1.85 18.76 -15.70
C ASN A 301 -2.73 17.94 -16.65
N THR A 302 -2.88 16.62 -16.44
CA THR A 302 -3.63 15.74 -17.34
C THR A 302 -5.13 16.04 -17.30
N PRO A 303 -5.84 16.23 -18.43
CA PRO A 303 -7.29 16.44 -18.40
C PRO A 303 -8.03 15.27 -17.73
N MET A 304 -9.01 15.60 -16.88
CA MET A 304 -9.82 14.63 -16.13
C MET A 304 -11.30 14.91 -16.30
N ALA A 305 -12.12 13.85 -16.32
CA ALA A 305 -13.57 13.98 -16.28
C ALA A 305 -14.09 13.75 -14.86
N PHE A 306 -15.12 14.48 -14.45
CA PHE A 306 -15.90 14.11 -13.27
C PHE A 306 -16.99 13.12 -13.66
N SER A 307 -17.23 12.14 -12.79
CA SER A 307 -18.33 11.19 -12.88
C SER A 307 -19.01 11.00 -11.53
N GLY A 308 -20.26 10.52 -11.56
CA GLY A 308 -21.10 10.41 -10.36
C GLY A 308 -21.84 11.70 -9.98
N PRO A 309 -22.47 11.74 -8.78
CA PRO A 309 -23.50 12.71 -8.43
C PRO A 309 -23.04 14.17 -8.34
N VAL A 310 -21.73 14.43 -8.19
CA VAL A 310 -21.19 15.79 -8.03
C VAL A 310 -20.83 16.43 -9.37
N LYS A 311 -20.77 15.65 -10.47
CA LYS A 311 -20.47 16.14 -11.81
C LYS A 311 -21.44 17.28 -12.20
N GLY A 312 -20.88 18.39 -12.65
CA GLY A 312 -21.66 19.56 -13.09
C GLY A 312 -22.17 20.45 -11.96
N SER A 313 -21.88 20.12 -10.69
CA SER A 313 -22.26 20.95 -9.56
C SER A 313 -21.52 22.30 -9.58
N ALA A 314 -22.15 23.32 -8.98
CA ALA A 314 -21.55 24.66 -8.90
C ALA A 314 -20.20 24.69 -8.15
N TRP A 315 -19.96 23.72 -7.28
CA TRP A 315 -18.71 23.58 -6.53
C TRP A 315 -17.51 23.22 -7.41
N LEU A 316 -17.73 22.61 -8.56
CA LEU A 316 -16.66 22.19 -9.47
C LEU A 316 -16.35 23.23 -10.55
N LYS A 317 -17.09 24.34 -10.60
CA LYS A 317 -16.89 25.35 -11.64
C LYS A 317 -15.63 26.17 -11.41
N THR A 318 -14.77 26.23 -12.42
CA THR A 318 -13.55 27.03 -12.44
C THR A 318 -13.39 27.71 -13.79
N ALA A 319 -12.39 28.58 -13.94
CA ALA A 319 -12.02 29.13 -15.24
C ALA A 319 -11.61 28.07 -16.29
N TYR A 320 -11.29 26.84 -15.88
CA TYR A 320 -11.00 25.73 -16.80
C TYR A 320 -12.26 24.98 -17.25
N SER A 321 -13.22 24.77 -16.35
CA SER A 321 -14.50 24.10 -16.63
C SER A 321 -15.62 24.92 -16.01
N THR A 322 -16.26 25.73 -16.83
CA THR A 322 -17.35 26.63 -16.38
C THR A 322 -18.67 25.88 -16.15
N ASP A 323 -18.76 24.64 -16.62
CA ASP A 323 -19.89 23.73 -16.41
C ASP A 323 -19.63 22.72 -15.28
N GLY A 324 -18.42 22.61 -14.73
CA GLY A 324 -18.06 21.69 -13.65
C GLY A 324 -18.03 20.21 -14.07
N SER A 325 -17.93 19.92 -15.37
CA SER A 325 -17.87 18.53 -15.88
C SER A 325 -16.44 17.99 -16.02
N MET A 326 -15.45 18.88 -16.05
CA MET A 326 -14.04 18.58 -16.30
C MET A 326 -13.13 19.21 -15.24
N GLY A 327 -11.96 18.60 -15.04
CA GLY A 327 -10.89 19.14 -14.21
C GLY A 327 -9.53 18.82 -14.82
N ARG A 328 -8.46 19.14 -14.08
CA ARG A 328 -7.10 18.77 -14.47
C ARG A 328 -6.36 18.08 -13.34
N GLY A 329 -5.91 16.89 -13.67
CA GLY A 329 -4.94 16.11 -12.97
C GLY A 329 -5.42 15.50 -11.67
N THR A 330 -4.45 14.88 -11.05
CA THR A 330 -4.50 14.27 -9.73
C THR A 330 -3.18 14.58 -9.04
N ILE A 331 -3.19 14.68 -7.71
CA ILE A 331 -2.03 15.09 -6.93
C ILE A 331 -2.05 14.43 -5.56
N ASN A 332 -0.86 14.25 -4.97
CA ASN A 332 -0.71 13.60 -3.67
C ASN A 332 -1.41 12.25 -3.69
N ASN A 333 -0.96 11.47 -4.67
CA ASN A 333 -1.49 10.17 -5.03
C ASN A 333 -0.88 9.15 -4.07
N CYS A 334 -1.60 8.77 -3.03
CA CYS A 334 -1.10 7.89 -1.97
C CYS A 334 -1.23 6.41 -2.38
N ALA A 335 -2.02 5.60 -1.68
CA ALA A 335 -2.24 4.19 -1.99
C ALA A 335 -3.09 3.96 -3.26
N ASN A 336 -3.68 2.77 -3.38
CA ASN A 336 -4.38 2.37 -4.61
C ASN A 336 -5.66 1.55 -4.38
N GLY A 337 -6.29 1.18 -5.51
CA GLY A 337 -7.30 0.15 -5.60
C GLY A 337 -7.21 -0.60 -6.93
N THR A 338 -7.42 -1.91 -6.92
CA THR A 338 -7.39 -2.76 -8.12
C THR A 338 -8.79 -3.27 -8.43
N MET A 339 -9.36 -2.88 -9.56
CA MET A 339 -10.73 -3.26 -9.92
C MET A 339 -10.78 -4.59 -10.69
N ALA A 340 -11.81 -5.39 -10.44
CA ALA A 340 -12.01 -6.68 -11.11
C ALA A 340 -12.26 -6.56 -12.63
N TRP A 341 -12.54 -5.36 -13.14
CA TRP A 341 -12.65 -5.04 -14.57
C TRP A 341 -11.37 -4.40 -15.15
N ASN A 342 -10.22 -4.60 -14.49
CA ASN A 342 -8.90 -4.22 -14.96
C ASN A 342 -8.66 -2.69 -15.08
N THR A 343 -9.24 -1.90 -14.18
CA THR A 343 -8.88 -0.50 -13.99
C THR A 343 -8.14 -0.31 -12.67
N TYR A 344 -7.42 0.80 -12.59
CA TYR A 344 -6.64 1.21 -11.44
C TYR A 344 -7.31 2.41 -10.78
N LEU A 345 -7.42 2.39 -9.45
CA LEU A 345 -7.82 3.54 -8.65
C LEU A 345 -6.58 4.14 -8.00
N THR A 346 -6.37 5.43 -8.22
CA THR A 346 -5.43 6.26 -7.45
C THR A 346 -6.22 7.20 -6.55
N ASN A 347 -5.67 7.55 -5.40
CA ASN A 347 -6.40 8.21 -4.32
C ASN A 347 -5.68 9.51 -3.93
N GLU A 348 -6.44 10.60 -3.89
CA GLU A 348 -5.91 11.91 -3.53
C GLU A 348 -6.04 12.12 -2.02
N GLU A 349 -4.90 12.29 -1.35
CA GLU A 349 -4.78 12.18 0.10
C GLU A 349 -4.49 13.56 0.72
N ASN A 350 -3.24 13.98 0.86
CA ASN A 350 -2.83 15.30 1.35
C ASN A 350 -2.93 16.45 0.32
N TRP A 351 -3.91 16.39 -0.60
CA TRP A 351 -4.14 17.40 -1.66
C TRP A 351 -4.43 18.80 -1.13
N ALA A 352 -4.93 18.92 0.11
CA ALA A 352 -5.32 20.20 0.69
C ALA A 352 -4.13 21.15 0.81
N GLY A 353 -2.90 20.67 1.08
CA GLY A 353 -1.70 21.49 1.31
C GLY A 353 -1.26 22.35 0.13
N TYR A 354 -1.57 21.94 -1.10
CA TYR A 354 -1.09 22.57 -2.33
C TYR A 354 -1.76 23.92 -2.65
N PHE A 355 -2.90 24.23 -2.02
CA PHE A 355 -3.67 25.42 -2.35
C PHE A 355 -3.26 26.65 -1.55
N ARG A 356 -3.03 27.77 -2.25
CA ARG A 356 -2.91 29.08 -1.62
C ARG A 356 -4.30 29.63 -1.29
N ARG A 357 -4.43 30.27 -0.12
CA ARG A 357 -5.65 31.01 0.27
C ARG A 357 -5.26 32.26 1.05
N SER A 358 -5.32 33.42 0.41
CA SER A 358 -4.79 34.68 0.97
C SER A 358 -5.72 35.31 2.01
N SER A 359 -5.15 36.11 2.91
CA SER A 359 -5.90 36.96 3.85
C SER A 359 -6.93 37.85 3.15
N GLY A 360 -8.14 37.93 3.71
CA GLY A 360 -9.30 38.62 3.14
C GLY A 360 -10.27 37.72 2.36
N ASP A 361 -9.87 36.52 1.95
CA ASP A 361 -10.73 35.55 1.25
C ASP A 361 -12.00 35.19 2.05
N VAL A 362 -11.88 35.01 3.38
CA VAL A 362 -13.00 34.62 4.24
C VAL A 362 -14.14 35.64 4.14
N ALA A 363 -13.81 36.93 4.10
CA ALA A 363 -14.80 38.00 3.97
C ALA A 363 -15.52 37.95 2.60
N VAL A 364 -14.78 37.72 1.52
CA VAL A 364 -15.34 37.61 0.16
C VAL A 364 -16.33 36.44 0.06
N ARG A 365 -15.95 35.27 0.59
CA ARG A 365 -16.83 34.08 0.59
C ARG A 365 -17.99 34.24 1.55
N THR A 366 -17.81 34.90 2.70
CA THR A 366 -18.92 35.15 3.64
C THR A 366 -20.05 35.93 2.96
N ALA A 367 -19.71 36.87 2.08
CA ALA A 367 -20.69 37.68 1.36
C ALA A 367 -21.43 36.94 0.22
N THR A 368 -20.92 35.80 -0.26
CA THR A 368 -21.42 35.17 -1.50
C THR A 368 -21.66 33.67 -1.40
N THR A 369 -20.74 32.94 -0.76
CA THR A 369 -20.74 31.48 -0.64
C THR A 369 -20.31 31.03 0.79
N PRO A 370 -20.98 31.49 1.87
CA PRO A 370 -20.49 31.34 3.25
C PRO A 370 -20.21 29.90 3.68
N LYS A 371 -20.98 28.92 3.18
CA LYS A 371 -20.75 27.49 3.48
C LYS A 371 -19.40 26.98 2.97
N GLN A 372 -18.80 27.61 1.96
CA GLN A 372 -17.45 27.26 1.50
C GLN A 372 -16.39 27.55 2.57
N ASN A 373 -16.59 28.54 3.46
CA ASN A 373 -15.67 28.79 4.57
C ASN A 373 -15.67 27.65 5.57
N VAL A 374 -16.85 27.12 5.91
CA VAL A 374 -17.01 25.97 6.81
C VAL A 374 -16.35 24.74 6.21
N SER A 375 -16.63 24.47 4.94
CA SER A 375 -16.02 23.36 4.19
C SER A 375 -14.50 23.47 4.15
N LEU A 376 -13.94 24.57 3.62
CA LEU A 376 -12.49 24.74 3.49
C LEU A 376 -11.78 24.64 4.86
N SER A 377 -12.36 25.19 5.92
CA SER A 377 -11.80 25.05 7.27
C SER A 377 -11.75 23.60 7.76
N ARG A 378 -12.82 22.82 7.51
CA ARG A 378 -12.90 21.41 7.94
C ARG A 378 -11.90 20.50 7.23
N TYR A 379 -11.50 20.87 6.02
CA TYR A 379 -10.50 20.19 5.19
C TYR A 379 -9.11 20.85 5.26
N GLY A 380 -8.82 21.64 6.30
CA GLY A 380 -7.48 22.19 6.54
C GLY A 380 -7.06 23.37 5.64
N ILE A 381 -7.96 23.96 4.86
CA ILE A 381 -7.70 25.11 3.98
C ILE A 381 -8.11 26.43 4.64
N GLY A 382 -7.36 26.79 5.70
CA GLY A 382 -7.46 28.08 6.37
C GLY A 382 -6.99 29.27 5.53
N GLU A 383 -7.39 30.47 5.95
CA GLU A 383 -6.92 31.73 5.36
C GLU A 383 -5.47 32.03 5.76
N GLY A 384 -4.72 32.74 4.91
CA GLY A 384 -3.32 33.11 5.14
C GLY A 384 -2.30 32.06 4.66
N ARG A 385 -2.77 30.99 4.03
CA ARG A 385 -1.92 29.91 3.53
C ARG A 385 -1.26 30.26 2.20
N SER A 386 0.03 29.91 2.06
CA SER A 386 0.81 30.10 0.83
C SER A 386 0.65 29.00 -0.21
N GLY A 387 0.26 27.80 0.21
CA GLY A 387 0.27 26.57 -0.61
C GLY A 387 1.67 25.98 -0.72
N ASN A 388 1.76 24.64 -0.82
CA ASN A 388 3.03 23.93 -0.95
C ASN A 388 3.82 24.39 -2.19
N TYR A 389 5.15 24.34 -2.09
CA TYR A 389 6.11 24.57 -3.19
C TYR A 389 6.08 25.95 -3.84
N GLY A 390 5.21 26.87 -3.39
CA GLY A 390 5.15 28.23 -3.91
C GLY A 390 4.78 28.31 -5.40
N TRP A 391 4.15 27.29 -6.00
CA TRP A 391 3.83 27.27 -7.44
C TRP A 391 3.02 28.47 -7.90
N THR A 392 2.19 29.05 -7.02
CA THR A 392 1.40 30.25 -7.32
C THR A 392 2.24 31.53 -7.52
N THR A 393 3.52 31.50 -7.18
CA THR A 393 4.45 32.63 -7.33
C THR A 393 5.11 32.68 -8.71
N VAL A 394 4.96 31.65 -9.53
CA VAL A 394 5.53 31.57 -10.88
C VAL A 394 4.93 32.68 -11.75
N THR A 395 5.81 33.40 -12.45
CA THR A 395 5.42 34.23 -13.60
C THR A 395 5.59 33.38 -14.86
N PRO A 396 4.51 32.90 -15.49
CA PRO A 396 4.63 32.02 -16.64
C PRO A 396 5.14 32.78 -17.87
N SER A 397 5.98 32.14 -18.66
CA SER A 397 6.42 32.62 -19.97
C SER A 397 5.23 32.84 -20.92
N ASP A 398 4.24 31.95 -20.87
CA ASP A 398 2.93 32.14 -21.49
C ASP A 398 1.92 32.69 -20.46
N SER A 399 1.61 33.98 -20.55
CA SER A 399 0.62 34.64 -19.69
C SER A 399 -0.80 34.04 -19.74
N SER A 400 -1.15 33.32 -20.81
CA SER A 400 -2.42 32.62 -20.94
C SER A 400 -2.47 31.32 -20.12
N SER A 401 -1.31 30.72 -19.84
CA SER A 401 -1.20 29.49 -19.06
C SER A 401 -1.84 29.65 -17.68
N THR A 402 -2.64 28.65 -17.31
CA THR A 402 -3.30 28.59 -16.00
C THR A 402 -2.74 27.51 -15.09
N ILE A 403 -1.68 26.81 -15.52
CA ILE A 403 -1.10 25.65 -14.80
C ILE A 403 -0.61 26.03 -13.40
N TYR A 404 -0.05 27.24 -13.24
CA TYR A 404 0.45 27.72 -11.94
C TYR A 404 -0.61 28.49 -11.15
N ARG A 405 -1.36 29.37 -11.82
CA ARG A 405 -2.36 30.22 -11.17
C ARG A 405 -3.50 29.42 -10.55
N ARG A 406 -3.81 28.23 -11.06
CA ARG A 406 -4.91 27.40 -10.57
C ARG A 406 -4.77 26.97 -9.11
N TRP A 407 -3.53 26.89 -8.61
CA TRP A 407 -3.24 26.56 -7.22
C TRP A 407 -3.59 27.71 -6.25
N ASN A 408 -4.00 28.88 -6.77
CA ASN A 408 -4.51 29.97 -5.97
C ASN A 408 -6.03 29.90 -5.84
N ALA A 409 -6.49 29.45 -4.68
CA ALA A 409 -7.90 29.34 -4.33
C ALA A 409 -8.47 30.63 -3.71
N THR A 410 -7.74 31.75 -3.73
CA THR A 410 -8.22 33.03 -3.18
C THR A 410 -9.38 33.57 -4.03
N ALA A 411 -10.56 33.72 -3.43
CA ALA A 411 -11.74 34.32 -4.04
C ALA A 411 -11.54 35.83 -4.22
N ASN A 412 -11.85 36.33 -5.42
CA ASN A 412 -11.80 37.74 -5.75
C ASN A 412 -13.20 38.35 -5.82
N ALA A 413 -13.47 39.40 -5.03
CA ALA A 413 -14.76 40.07 -4.99
C ALA A 413 -15.15 40.76 -6.32
N ALA A 414 -14.19 41.05 -7.19
CA ALA A 414 -14.43 41.65 -8.50
C ALA A 414 -14.75 40.61 -9.59
N LEU A 415 -14.64 39.31 -9.30
CA LEU A 415 -14.88 38.22 -10.24
C LEU A 415 -16.18 37.48 -9.91
N ALA A 416 -16.70 36.73 -10.89
CA ALA A 416 -17.94 35.96 -10.74
C ALA A 416 -17.90 35.05 -9.51
N ALA A 417 -18.92 35.18 -8.65
CA ALA A 417 -18.97 34.47 -7.37
C ALA A 417 -19.06 32.94 -7.52
N ASP A 418 -19.52 32.46 -8.67
CA ASP A 418 -19.67 31.04 -8.99
C ASP A 418 -18.35 30.34 -9.36
N GLY A 419 -17.22 31.06 -9.35
CA GLY A 419 -15.89 30.52 -9.63
C GLY A 419 -15.55 30.38 -11.10
N THR A 420 -16.45 30.70 -12.03
CA THR A 420 -16.20 30.55 -13.48
C THR A 420 -15.15 31.50 -14.05
N ALA A 421 -14.76 32.53 -13.29
CA ALA A 421 -13.77 33.54 -13.69
C ALA A 421 -12.42 33.42 -12.96
N ASP A 422 -12.28 32.48 -12.01
CA ASP A 422 -11.03 32.21 -11.29
C ASP A 422 -10.91 30.73 -10.88
N PHE A 423 -10.05 30.45 -9.90
CA PHE A 423 -9.78 29.09 -9.41
C PHE A 423 -10.14 28.93 -7.92
N ARG A 424 -11.05 29.77 -7.40
CA ARG A 424 -11.50 29.70 -5.99
C ARG A 424 -12.12 28.35 -5.61
N ASN A 425 -12.60 27.61 -6.60
CA ASN A 425 -13.24 26.32 -6.46
C ASN A 425 -12.33 25.14 -6.85
N GLU A 426 -11.10 25.40 -7.31
CA GLU A 426 -10.14 24.34 -7.67
C GLU A 426 -9.91 23.34 -6.52
N PRO A 427 -9.85 23.72 -5.23
CA PRO A 427 -9.71 22.73 -4.15
C PRO A 427 -10.84 21.69 -4.09
N PHE A 428 -12.06 22.02 -4.53
CA PHE A 428 -13.18 21.08 -4.55
C PHE A 428 -13.07 20.08 -5.71
N GLN A 429 -12.17 20.32 -6.67
CA GLN A 429 -11.83 19.38 -7.74
C GLN A 429 -10.84 18.29 -7.29
N PHE A 430 -10.36 18.32 -6.03
CA PHE A 430 -9.43 17.34 -5.46
C PHE A 430 -9.97 16.67 -4.19
N GLY A 431 -9.31 15.58 -3.77
CA GLY A 431 -9.72 14.72 -2.67
C GLY A 431 -10.67 13.62 -3.10
N TRP A 432 -10.51 13.14 -4.34
CA TRP A 432 -11.36 12.10 -4.92
C TRP A 432 -10.54 10.87 -5.26
N VAL A 433 -11.20 9.72 -5.22
CA VAL A 433 -10.72 8.52 -5.92
C VAL A 433 -10.79 8.75 -7.42
N VAL A 434 -9.70 8.45 -8.15
CA VAL A 434 -9.58 8.63 -9.60
C VAL A 434 -9.36 7.29 -10.29
N GLU A 435 -10.23 6.93 -11.22
CA GLU A 435 -10.14 5.70 -12.00
C GLU A 435 -9.42 5.90 -13.33
N ILE A 436 -8.48 4.99 -13.63
CA ILE A 436 -7.61 4.97 -14.81
C ILE A 436 -7.77 3.63 -15.51
N ASP A 437 -7.93 3.64 -16.84
CA ASP A 437 -7.78 2.45 -17.68
C ASP A 437 -6.31 2.35 -18.15
N PRO A 438 -5.51 1.44 -17.58
CA PRO A 438 -4.10 1.31 -17.93
C PRO A 438 -3.88 0.71 -19.31
N PHE A 439 -4.88 0.05 -19.90
CA PHE A 439 -4.78 -0.57 -21.22
C PHE A 439 -5.14 0.39 -22.36
N ASN A 440 -5.61 1.60 -22.04
CA ASN A 440 -5.91 2.63 -23.01
C ASN A 440 -5.20 3.94 -22.64
N PRO A 441 -3.99 4.21 -23.17
CA PRO A 441 -3.21 5.40 -22.83
C PRO A 441 -3.85 6.71 -23.31
N SER A 442 -4.85 6.65 -24.20
CA SER A 442 -5.61 7.82 -24.66
C SER A 442 -6.86 8.12 -23.81
N SER A 443 -7.24 7.22 -22.90
CA SER A 443 -8.42 7.38 -22.06
C SER A 443 -8.30 8.59 -21.13
N THR A 444 -9.39 9.32 -20.92
CA THR A 444 -9.47 10.37 -19.90
C THR A 444 -9.82 9.72 -18.55
N PRO A 445 -8.97 9.85 -17.51
CA PRO A 445 -9.30 9.31 -16.20
C PRO A 445 -10.52 10.00 -15.57
N ARG A 446 -11.18 9.30 -14.64
CA ARG A 446 -12.47 9.72 -14.06
C ARG A 446 -12.39 9.91 -12.56
N LYS A 447 -12.70 11.11 -12.06
CA LYS A 447 -12.89 11.34 -10.61
C LYS A 447 -14.25 10.78 -10.19
N ARG A 448 -14.26 9.80 -9.28
CA ARG A 448 -15.44 9.00 -8.88
C ARG A 448 -16.13 9.63 -7.67
N THR A 449 -17.04 10.56 -7.93
CA THR A 449 -17.55 11.45 -6.87
C THR A 449 -18.52 10.79 -5.90
N ALA A 450 -19.11 9.64 -6.24
CA ALA A 450 -20.00 8.90 -5.33
C ALA A 450 -19.26 8.29 -4.14
N LEU A 451 -17.93 8.13 -4.24
CA LEU A 451 -17.07 7.63 -3.17
C LEU A 451 -16.76 8.71 -2.11
N GLY A 452 -17.22 9.94 -2.32
CA GLY A 452 -17.05 11.06 -1.38
C GLY A 452 -15.69 11.72 -1.46
N ARG A 453 -15.57 12.90 -0.84
CA ARG A 453 -14.35 13.71 -0.85
C ARG A 453 -13.68 13.75 0.53
N MET A 454 -12.42 13.33 0.60
CA MET A 454 -11.63 13.20 1.83
C MET A 454 -10.12 13.14 1.51
N ASN A 455 -9.27 12.85 2.51
CA ASN A 455 -7.89 12.46 2.27
C ASN A 455 -7.90 10.94 2.02
N HIS A 456 -8.19 10.54 0.78
CA HIS A 456 -8.28 9.11 0.51
C HIS A 456 -6.91 8.48 0.53
N GLU A 457 -6.66 7.60 1.48
CA GLU A 457 -5.48 6.75 1.45
C GLU A 457 -5.58 5.78 0.28
N GLY A 458 -6.55 4.87 0.37
CA GLY A 458 -6.77 3.73 -0.50
C GLY A 458 -8.25 3.54 -0.80
N CYS A 459 -8.55 2.75 -1.84
CA CYS A 459 -9.93 2.38 -2.17
C CYS A 459 -9.99 0.90 -2.56
N GLN A 460 -10.12 0.04 -1.56
CA GLN A 460 -10.03 -1.40 -1.76
C GLN A 460 -11.40 -2.02 -2.02
N SER A 461 -11.49 -2.81 -3.10
CA SER A 461 -12.70 -3.57 -3.38
C SER A 461 -12.88 -4.73 -2.39
N GLY A 462 -14.13 -4.94 -1.98
CA GLY A 462 -14.56 -6.17 -1.33
C GLY A 462 -14.53 -7.37 -2.28
N ARG A 463 -14.96 -8.53 -1.78
CA ARG A 463 -15.11 -9.72 -2.64
C ARG A 463 -16.16 -9.46 -3.73
N MET A 464 -15.79 -9.72 -4.98
CA MET A 464 -16.66 -9.54 -6.14
C MET A 464 -17.51 -10.80 -6.36
N ILE A 465 -18.61 -10.93 -5.63
CA ILE A 465 -19.52 -12.09 -5.67
C ILE A 465 -20.67 -11.81 -6.65
N ALA A 466 -20.85 -12.67 -7.66
CA ALA A 466 -21.90 -12.49 -8.65
C ALA A 466 -23.29 -12.42 -8.00
N GLY A 467 -24.09 -11.42 -8.37
CA GLY A 467 -25.42 -11.17 -7.80
C GLY A 467 -25.42 -10.44 -6.46
N VAL A 468 -24.26 -10.09 -5.89
CA VAL A 468 -24.13 -9.28 -4.67
C VAL A 468 -23.65 -7.88 -5.05
N ARG A 469 -24.18 -6.82 -4.41
CA ARG A 469 -23.67 -5.46 -4.64
C ARG A 469 -22.25 -5.32 -4.07
N PRO A 470 -21.25 -4.97 -4.91
CA PRO A 470 -19.88 -4.82 -4.43
C PRO A 470 -19.75 -3.62 -3.49
N ALA A 471 -18.84 -3.75 -2.53
CA ALA A 471 -18.45 -2.67 -1.63
C ALA A 471 -16.98 -2.26 -1.86
N PHE A 472 -16.66 -1.02 -1.51
CA PHE A 472 -15.35 -0.39 -1.64
C PHE A 472 -15.04 0.32 -0.32
N TYR A 473 -13.91 0.00 0.30
CA TYR A 473 -13.52 0.50 1.62
C TYR A 473 -12.43 1.55 1.49
N MET A 474 -12.54 2.62 2.28
CA MET A 474 -11.64 3.78 2.21
C MET A 474 -11.30 4.26 3.62
N GLY A 475 -10.02 4.53 3.86
CA GLY A 475 -9.53 5.30 4.98
C GLY A 475 -9.49 6.79 4.62
N ASP A 476 -9.74 7.65 5.61
CA ASP A 476 -9.53 9.09 5.51
C ASP A 476 -8.35 9.45 6.40
N ASP A 477 -7.15 9.54 5.83
CA ASP A 477 -5.95 9.75 6.64
C ASP A 477 -5.86 11.21 7.11
N ALA A 478 -6.38 11.41 8.31
CA ALA A 478 -5.98 12.46 9.21
C ALA A 478 -6.41 12.10 10.63
N GLN A 479 -5.76 12.73 11.60
CA GLN A 479 -6.05 12.49 13.01
C GLN A 479 -7.53 12.77 13.31
N ASN A 480 -8.21 11.77 13.87
CA ASN A 480 -9.61 11.83 14.29
C ASN A 480 -10.64 11.89 13.15
N GLU A 481 -10.26 11.47 11.95
CA GLU A 481 -11.21 11.22 10.85
C GLU A 481 -11.70 9.77 10.86
N TYR A 482 -12.17 9.24 9.72
CA TYR A 482 -13.14 8.14 9.69
C TYR A 482 -12.77 7.05 8.68
N ILE A 483 -13.35 5.86 8.90
CA ILE A 483 -13.35 4.77 7.92
C ILE A 483 -14.68 4.79 7.17
N TYR A 484 -14.63 4.64 5.85
CA TYR A 484 -15.78 4.69 4.95
C TYR A 484 -15.97 3.39 4.16
N LYS A 485 -17.20 3.19 3.71
CA LYS A 485 -17.62 2.10 2.81
C LYS A 485 -18.57 2.65 1.77
N PHE A 486 -18.31 2.44 0.49
CA PHE A 486 -19.27 2.68 -0.58
C PHE A 486 -19.84 1.34 -1.07
N VAL A 487 -21.16 1.23 -1.19
CA VAL A 487 -21.83 0.05 -1.76
C VAL A 487 -22.52 0.44 -3.06
N SER A 488 -22.19 -0.25 -4.14
CA SER A 488 -22.82 0.00 -5.44
C SER A 488 -24.33 -0.22 -5.39
N ALA A 489 -25.10 0.52 -6.19
CA ALA A 489 -26.52 0.27 -6.37
C ALA A 489 -26.78 -1.01 -7.19
N THR A 490 -25.79 -1.46 -7.97
CA THR A 490 -25.94 -2.56 -8.94
C THR A 490 -25.24 -3.83 -8.44
N PRO A 491 -25.89 -5.00 -8.42
CA PRO A 491 -25.23 -6.27 -8.15
C PRO A 491 -24.14 -6.59 -9.17
N TRP A 492 -23.04 -7.18 -8.71
CA TRP A 492 -21.91 -7.56 -9.57
C TRP A 492 -22.32 -8.60 -10.61
N ASN A 493 -21.97 -8.35 -11.87
CA ASN A 493 -22.07 -9.31 -12.96
C ASN A 493 -20.66 -9.75 -13.38
N ALA A 494 -20.37 -11.04 -13.25
CA ALA A 494 -19.06 -11.61 -13.57
C ALA A 494 -18.63 -11.39 -15.03
N SER A 495 -19.57 -11.21 -15.98
CA SER A 495 -19.21 -10.89 -17.37
C SER A 495 -18.55 -9.53 -17.54
N ASP A 496 -18.72 -8.61 -16.57
CA ASP A 496 -18.16 -7.27 -16.66
C ASP A 496 -16.64 -7.25 -16.41
N ALA A 497 -16.07 -8.32 -15.83
CA ALA A 497 -14.63 -8.47 -15.65
C ALA A 497 -13.84 -8.44 -16.98
N SER A 498 -14.49 -8.84 -18.08
CA SER A 498 -13.91 -8.92 -19.42
C SER A 498 -14.50 -7.91 -20.41
N ALA A 499 -15.24 -6.90 -19.93
CA ALA A 499 -15.78 -5.85 -20.78
C ALA A 499 -14.66 -5.06 -21.49
N SER A 500 -14.92 -4.64 -22.72
CA SER A 500 -13.96 -3.85 -23.51
C SER A 500 -13.86 -2.40 -23.05
N ASP A 501 -15.00 -1.78 -22.68
CA ASP A 501 -15.05 -0.43 -22.10
C ASP A 501 -15.04 -0.52 -20.58
N ARG A 502 -13.84 -0.50 -20.01
CA ARG A 502 -13.62 -0.70 -18.57
C ARG A 502 -14.09 0.49 -17.74
N LEU A 503 -13.96 1.71 -18.25
CA LEU A 503 -14.41 2.90 -17.54
C LEU A 503 -15.95 2.96 -17.47
N ALA A 504 -16.65 2.47 -18.50
CA ALA A 504 -18.12 2.30 -18.44
C ALA A 504 -18.55 1.26 -17.39
N VAL A 505 -17.75 0.21 -17.15
CA VAL A 505 -17.97 -0.69 -16.01
C VAL A 505 -17.78 0.06 -14.68
N GLY A 506 -16.75 0.91 -14.61
CA GLY A 506 -16.58 1.85 -13.50
C GLY A 506 -17.81 2.75 -13.28
N ASP A 507 -18.41 3.31 -14.33
CA ASP A 507 -19.64 4.11 -14.20
C ASP A 507 -20.78 3.31 -13.59
N LYS A 508 -20.95 2.06 -14.04
CA LYS A 508 -21.99 1.16 -13.56
C LYS A 508 -21.89 0.89 -12.07
N TYR A 509 -20.67 0.70 -11.55
CA TYR A 509 -20.46 0.26 -10.17
C TYR A 509 -20.07 1.38 -9.20
N LEU A 510 -19.37 2.43 -9.65
CA LEU A 510 -18.77 3.47 -8.81
C LEU A 510 -19.50 4.82 -8.85
N ASP A 511 -20.42 5.06 -9.79
CA ASP A 511 -21.12 6.36 -9.88
C ASP A 511 -22.50 6.37 -9.19
N ASN A 512 -23.06 5.19 -8.90
CA ASN A 512 -24.36 5.06 -8.26
C ASN A 512 -24.32 4.03 -7.14
N GLY A 513 -24.73 4.42 -5.95
CA GLY A 513 -24.65 3.62 -4.74
C GLY A 513 -24.88 4.44 -3.49
N THR A 514 -24.44 3.91 -2.35
CA THR A 514 -24.55 4.59 -1.05
C THR A 514 -23.19 4.60 -0.37
N LEU A 515 -22.74 5.78 0.01
CA LEU A 515 -21.58 5.98 0.86
C LEU A 515 -22.00 5.88 2.33
N TYR A 516 -21.21 5.18 3.13
CA TYR A 516 -21.39 4.97 4.55
C TYR A 516 -20.13 5.36 5.31
N VAL A 517 -20.30 5.74 6.57
CA VAL A 517 -19.22 5.98 7.53
C VAL A 517 -19.34 5.02 8.72
N ALA A 518 -18.22 4.58 9.26
CA ALA A 518 -18.18 3.59 10.34
C ALA A 518 -18.50 4.20 11.72
N LYS A 519 -19.22 3.43 12.54
CA LYS A 519 -19.31 3.60 13.99
C LYS A 519 -18.96 2.30 14.69
N PHE A 520 -17.97 2.36 15.57
CA PHE A 520 -17.49 1.25 16.39
C PHE A 520 -18.04 1.36 17.81
N ASN A 521 -18.78 0.35 18.27
CA ASN A 521 -19.28 0.26 19.64
C ASN A 521 -18.29 -0.51 20.52
N ALA A 522 -18.19 -0.13 21.81
CA ALA A 522 -17.25 -0.74 22.75
C ALA A 522 -17.46 -2.24 23.00
N ASP A 523 -18.63 -2.77 22.67
CA ASP A 523 -18.96 -4.19 22.80
C ASP A 523 -18.44 -5.05 21.62
N GLY A 524 -17.67 -4.47 20.69
CA GLY A 524 -17.16 -5.18 19.52
C GLY A 524 -18.15 -5.27 18.36
N THR A 525 -19.31 -4.64 18.46
CA THR A 525 -20.23 -4.44 17.33
C THR A 525 -19.97 -3.09 16.65
N GLY A 526 -20.45 -2.92 15.43
CA GLY A 526 -20.42 -1.64 14.75
C GLY A 526 -21.45 -1.55 13.64
N MET A 527 -21.60 -0.34 13.11
CA MET A 527 -22.57 -0.01 12.08
C MET A 527 -21.96 0.85 10.98
N TRP A 528 -22.40 0.62 9.75
CA TRP A 528 -22.21 1.50 8.61
C TRP A 528 -23.38 2.47 8.54
N MET A 529 -23.11 3.76 8.74
CA MET A 529 -24.13 4.80 8.79
C MET A 529 -24.24 5.51 7.44
N PRO A 530 -25.41 5.51 6.78
CA PRO A 530 -25.55 6.00 5.41
C PRO A 530 -25.48 7.53 5.33
N LEU A 531 -24.64 8.05 4.43
CA LEU A 531 -24.48 9.46 4.13
C LEU A 531 -25.41 9.88 2.98
N VAL A 532 -26.71 9.96 3.29
CA VAL A 532 -27.77 10.26 2.33
C VAL A 532 -28.47 11.56 2.69
N PHE A 533 -28.53 12.49 1.73
CA PHE A 533 -29.29 13.73 1.90
C PHE A 533 -30.76 13.45 2.20
N GLY A 534 -31.33 14.20 3.14
CA GLY A 534 -32.70 13.99 3.64
C GLY A 534 -32.79 13.00 4.81
N GLN A 535 -31.69 12.36 5.21
CA GLN A 535 -31.65 11.38 6.31
C GLN A 535 -30.69 11.81 7.41
N ASN A 536 -30.90 11.32 8.64
CA ASN A 536 -29.94 11.39 9.74
C ASN A 536 -29.35 12.79 10.01
N GLY A 537 -30.15 13.85 9.84
CA GLY A 537 -29.71 15.24 10.04
C GLY A 537 -28.94 15.86 8.87
N LEU A 538 -28.71 15.13 7.77
CA LEU A 538 -28.09 15.62 6.53
C LEU A 538 -29.14 16.34 5.67
N THR A 539 -29.55 17.52 6.13
CA THR A 539 -30.66 18.29 5.54
C THR A 539 -30.30 19.77 5.45
N ALA A 540 -31.08 20.53 4.68
CA ALA A 540 -30.93 21.98 4.57
C ALA A 540 -31.17 22.73 5.89
N SER A 541 -31.82 22.09 6.88
CA SER A 541 -32.06 22.64 8.21
C SER A 541 -30.94 22.34 9.23
N ASN A 542 -29.88 21.64 8.83
CA ASN A 542 -28.77 21.36 9.74
C ASN A 542 -28.07 22.67 10.17
N SER A 543 -27.94 22.86 11.47
CA SER A 543 -27.46 24.11 12.08
C SER A 543 -25.94 24.30 11.99
N VAL A 544 -25.17 23.23 11.80
CA VAL A 544 -23.71 23.29 11.63
C VAL A 544 -23.35 23.52 10.17
N TYR A 545 -23.97 22.76 9.27
CA TYR A 545 -23.77 22.86 7.84
C TYR A 545 -25.07 22.55 7.09
N PRO A 546 -25.74 23.54 6.47
CA PRO A 546 -27.00 23.32 5.77
C PRO A 546 -26.76 22.64 4.42
N PHE A 547 -26.78 21.30 4.42
CA PHE A 547 -26.62 20.50 3.20
C PHE A 547 -27.73 20.81 2.20
N ALA A 548 -27.37 21.09 0.94
CA ALA A 548 -28.35 21.45 -0.08
C ALA A 548 -28.93 20.23 -0.83
N ASP A 549 -28.10 19.22 -1.07
CA ASP A 549 -28.41 18.03 -1.86
C ASP A 549 -27.35 16.94 -1.61
N GLN A 550 -27.43 15.83 -2.36
CA GLN A 550 -26.47 14.73 -2.25
C GLN A 550 -25.05 15.11 -2.71
N ALA A 551 -24.92 16.02 -3.69
CA ALA A 551 -23.60 16.48 -4.13
C ALA A 551 -22.89 17.25 -3.02
N ASP A 552 -23.63 18.06 -2.27
CA ASP A 552 -23.17 18.78 -1.09
C ASP A 552 -22.72 17.82 0.02
N VAL A 553 -23.45 16.73 0.25
CA VAL A 553 -23.06 15.67 1.20
C VAL A 553 -21.73 15.02 0.80
N LEU A 554 -21.55 14.69 -0.49
CA LEU A 554 -20.35 14.00 -1.00
C LEU A 554 -19.11 14.91 -1.09
N ILE A 555 -19.28 16.22 -1.32
CA ILE A 555 -18.18 17.19 -1.25
C ILE A 555 -17.72 17.39 0.20
N ASN A 556 -18.66 17.28 1.14
CA ASN A 556 -18.47 17.57 2.56
C ASN A 556 -18.65 16.31 3.41
N THR A 557 -18.14 15.18 2.92
CA THR A 557 -18.29 13.86 3.55
C THR A 557 -17.86 13.87 5.01
N ARG A 558 -16.75 14.55 5.34
CA ARG A 558 -16.25 14.74 6.71
C ARG A 558 -17.29 15.40 7.62
N LEU A 559 -17.93 16.49 7.16
CA LEU A 559 -19.01 17.15 7.92
C LEU A 559 -20.25 16.25 8.06
N ALA A 560 -20.56 15.45 7.04
CA ALA A 560 -21.65 14.49 7.14
C ALA A 560 -21.34 13.39 8.17
N GLY A 561 -20.11 12.90 8.23
CA GLY A 561 -19.63 11.97 9.26
C GLY A 561 -19.72 12.54 10.67
N ASP A 562 -19.34 13.81 10.85
CA ASP A 562 -19.47 14.53 12.12
C ASP A 562 -20.94 14.54 12.60
N VAL A 563 -21.89 14.83 11.71
CA VAL A 563 -23.33 14.91 12.03
C VAL A 563 -23.90 13.56 12.46
N LEU A 564 -23.44 12.46 11.85
CA LEU A 564 -23.89 11.11 12.20
C LEU A 564 -23.18 10.55 13.46
N GLY A 565 -22.15 11.24 13.96
CA GLY A 565 -21.39 10.80 15.13
C GLY A 565 -20.56 9.56 14.83
N ALA A 566 -19.87 9.55 13.68
CA ALA A 566 -18.90 8.55 13.31
C ALA A 566 -17.76 8.44 14.36
N THR A 567 -17.16 7.26 14.48
CA THR A 567 -16.06 7.06 15.44
C THR A 567 -14.79 7.69 14.90
N LYS A 568 -14.24 8.66 15.65
CA LYS A 568 -12.97 9.33 15.33
C LYS A 568 -11.80 8.36 15.52
N MET A 569 -11.10 8.06 14.43
CA MET A 569 -10.06 7.04 14.37
C MET A 569 -8.65 7.63 14.45
N ASP A 570 -7.69 6.80 14.83
CA ASP A 570 -6.26 7.14 14.79
C ASP A 570 -5.71 6.93 13.37
N ARG A 571 -5.84 7.96 12.51
CA ARG A 571 -5.29 8.02 11.13
C ARG A 571 -5.54 6.75 10.29
N PRO A 572 -6.77 6.56 9.77
CA PRO A 572 -7.08 5.48 8.85
C PRO A 572 -6.30 5.58 7.53
N GLU A 573 -5.34 4.68 7.36
CA GLU A 573 -4.59 4.51 6.13
C GLU A 573 -5.17 3.34 5.31
N TRP A 574 -4.35 2.37 4.92
CA TRP A 574 -4.72 1.36 3.93
C TRP A 574 -5.83 0.46 4.42
N THR A 575 -6.76 0.16 3.52
CA THR A 575 -7.75 -0.89 3.72
C THR A 575 -7.39 -2.12 2.88
N ALA A 576 -7.58 -3.31 3.46
CA ALA A 576 -7.36 -4.58 2.79
C ALA A 576 -8.51 -5.54 3.07
N VAL A 577 -8.87 -6.37 2.11
CA VAL A 577 -9.93 -7.37 2.27
C VAL A 577 -9.34 -8.76 2.12
N ASN A 578 -9.55 -9.60 3.13
CA ASN A 578 -9.16 -11.00 3.07
C ASN A 578 -9.96 -11.69 1.95
N PRO A 579 -9.32 -12.18 0.87
CA PRO A 579 -10.04 -12.70 -0.30
C PRO A 579 -10.79 -14.00 0.00
N ALA A 580 -10.42 -14.73 1.05
CA ALA A 580 -11.08 -15.97 1.45
C ALA A 580 -12.31 -15.70 2.35
N THR A 581 -12.18 -14.81 3.34
CA THR A 581 -13.24 -14.59 4.34
C THR A 581 -14.13 -13.39 4.04
N GLY A 582 -13.62 -12.37 3.35
CA GLY A 582 -14.28 -11.08 3.16
C GLY A 582 -14.15 -10.13 4.35
N GLU A 583 -13.39 -10.49 5.39
CA GLU A 583 -13.07 -9.59 6.49
C GLU A 583 -12.21 -8.42 5.99
N MET A 584 -12.57 -7.21 6.40
CA MET A 584 -11.85 -5.99 6.05
C MET A 584 -10.92 -5.60 7.19
N TYR A 585 -9.73 -5.14 6.84
CA TYR A 585 -8.69 -4.68 7.74
C TYR A 585 -8.36 -3.23 7.36
N CYS A 586 -7.99 -2.42 8.35
CA CYS A 586 -7.56 -1.05 8.16
C CYS A 586 -6.39 -0.75 9.11
N THR A 587 -5.33 -0.16 8.58
CA THR A 587 -4.23 0.38 9.38
C THR A 587 -4.63 1.71 10.00
N LEU A 588 -4.21 1.89 11.26
CA LEU A 588 -4.45 3.06 12.10
C LEU A 588 -3.09 3.51 12.62
N THR A 589 -2.42 4.35 11.84
CA THR A 589 -0.95 4.48 11.86
C THR A 589 -0.41 5.09 13.14
N ASN A 590 -1.02 6.17 13.61
CA ASN A 590 -0.72 6.83 14.87
C ASN A 590 -1.73 7.98 15.10
N ASN A 591 -1.67 8.61 16.27
CA ASN A 591 -2.44 9.82 16.57
C ASN A 591 -1.80 10.58 17.73
N SER A 592 -1.03 11.63 17.42
CA SER A 592 -0.42 12.51 18.41
C SER A 592 -1.46 13.35 19.18
N SER A 593 -2.67 13.54 18.63
CA SER A 593 -3.79 14.20 19.32
C SER A 593 -4.57 13.29 20.28
N ARG A 594 -4.35 11.97 20.29
CA ARG A 594 -5.03 11.05 21.22
C ARG A 594 -4.50 11.24 22.64
N LYS A 595 -5.38 11.49 23.62
CA LYS A 595 -5.02 11.69 25.03
C LYS A 595 -5.72 10.68 25.94
N PRO A 596 -5.22 10.46 27.18
CA PRO A 596 -5.93 9.63 28.16
C PRO A 596 -7.38 10.11 28.38
N VAL A 597 -7.57 11.43 28.53
CA VAL A 597 -8.88 12.05 28.69
C VAL A 597 -9.00 13.17 27.66
N ALA A 598 -10.18 13.31 27.03
CA ALA A 598 -10.44 14.35 26.04
C ALA A 598 -10.20 15.75 26.62
N SER A 599 -9.62 16.65 25.81
CA SER A 599 -9.31 18.03 26.21
C SER A 599 -9.35 18.96 25.00
N GLY A 600 -10.18 20.00 25.03
CA GLY A 600 -10.34 20.92 23.90
C GLY A 600 -10.77 20.19 22.62
N SER A 601 -9.97 20.33 21.56
CA SER A 601 -10.17 19.62 20.28
C SER A 601 -9.59 18.19 20.25
N GLN A 602 -8.82 17.80 21.26
CA GLN A 602 -8.18 16.49 21.37
C GLN A 602 -9.17 15.42 21.88
N THR A 603 -9.03 14.20 21.36
CA THR A 603 -9.89 13.07 21.69
C THR A 603 -9.33 12.24 22.84
N GLY A 604 -10.21 11.70 23.68
CA GLY A 604 -9.85 10.73 24.72
C GLY A 604 -9.71 9.32 24.15
N VAL A 605 -9.08 8.41 24.87
CA VAL A 605 -9.08 6.99 24.48
C VAL A 605 -10.48 6.39 24.49
N ASP A 606 -10.73 5.45 23.58
CA ASP A 606 -11.96 4.68 23.48
C ASP A 606 -11.65 3.22 23.15
N ALA A 607 -12.67 2.37 22.99
CA ALA A 607 -12.45 0.95 22.76
C ALA A 607 -11.74 0.66 21.44
N ALA A 608 -11.99 1.44 20.39
CA ALA A 608 -11.37 1.25 19.08
C ALA A 608 -9.96 1.86 19.06
N ASN A 609 -9.72 2.95 19.80
CA ASN A 609 -8.46 3.68 19.88
C ASN A 609 -7.97 3.76 21.36
N PRO A 610 -7.42 2.67 21.93
CA PRO A 610 -7.36 2.51 23.39
C PRO A 610 -6.09 3.06 24.05
N ARG A 611 -5.12 3.59 23.28
CA ARG A 611 -3.80 3.94 23.79
C ARG A 611 -3.50 5.44 23.68
N ALA A 612 -2.97 6.00 24.75
CA ALA A 612 -2.28 7.29 24.78
C ALA A 612 -1.18 7.25 25.84
N TYR A 613 0.08 7.35 25.43
CA TYR A 613 1.24 7.19 26.29
C TYR A 613 2.39 8.08 25.81
N VAL A 614 3.47 8.11 26.58
CA VAL A 614 4.75 8.69 26.19
C VAL A 614 5.65 7.55 25.77
N ASP A 615 6.23 7.66 24.58
CA ASP A 615 7.19 6.71 24.05
C ASP A 615 8.56 7.40 23.93
N PRO A 616 9.50 7.17 24.89
CA PRO A 616 10.82 7.76 24.85
C PRO A 616 11.58 7.40 23.56
N PRO A 617 12.43 8.31 23.03
CA PRO A 617 12.90 9.54 23.65
C PRO A 617 11.93 10.73 23.54
N SER A 618 10.78 10.55 22.87
CA SER A 618 9.78 11.61 22.81
C SER A 618 9.19 11.90 24.19
N THR A 619 8.72 13.14 24.34
CA THR A 619 7.98 13.59 25.53
C THR A 619 6.50 13.86 25.22
N SER A 620 6.11 13.82 23.94
CA SER A 620 4.72 14.06 23.55
C SER A 620 3.86 12.84 23.88
N VAL A 621 2.67 13.12 24.41
CA VAL A 621 1.64 12.12 24.69
C VAL A 621 0.85 11.82 23.42
N GLY A 622 0.64 10.55 23.07
CA GLY A 622 -0.18 10.15 21.92
C GLY A 622 -0.28 8.64 21.78
N ASN A 623 -1.00 8.17 20.76
CA ASN A 623 -0.79 6.82 20.22
C ASN A 623 0.32 6.91 19.19
N ARG A 624 1.56 6.52 19.52
CA ARG A 624 2.71 6.73 18.63
C ARG A 624 2.99 5.59 17.67
N ASN A 625 2.55 4.37 17.98
CA ASN A 625 2.93 3.18 17.21
C ASN A 625 1.77 2.52 16.45
N GLY A 626 0.55 3.05 16.56
CA GLY A 626 -0.58 2.58 15.77
C GLY A 626 -1.05 1.15 16.01
N HIS A 627 -2.02 0.72 15.20
CA HIS A 627 -2.63 -0.60 15.27
C HIS A 627 -3.38 -0.95 13.98
N ILE A 628 -3.80 -2.21 13.85
CA ILE A 628 -4.56 -2.69 12.70
C ILE A 628 -5.90 -3.18 13.20
N ILE A 629 -6.97 -2.46 12.85
CA ILE A 629 -8.34 -2.88 13.15
C ILE A 629 -8.85 -3.81 12.05
N ARG A 630 -9.67 -4.80 12.40
CA ARG A 630 -10.36 -5.64 11.42
C ARG A 630 -11.82 -5.85 11.78
N LEU A 631 -12.64 -6.04 10.76
CA LEU A 631 -14.08 -6.23 10.89
C LEU A 631 -14.61 -7.34 10.00
N ARG A 632 -15.69 -7.96 10.47
CA ARG A 632 -16.46 -8.98 9.79
C ARG A 632 -17.90 -8.53 9.66
N GLU A 633 -18.34 -8.41 8.42
CA GLU A 633 -19.69 -7.95 8.12
C GLU A 633 -20.73 -9.03 8.41
N THR A 634 -21.91 -8.60 8.87
CA THR A 634 -22.99 -9.52 9.23
C THR A 634 -23.41 -10.33 8.01
N GLY A 635 -23.38 -11.67 8.13
CA GLY A 635 -23.74 -12.57 7.03
C GLY A 635 -22.67 -12.69 5.93
N ASP A 636 -21.44 -12.22 6.17
CA ASP A 636 -20.31 -12.31 5.23
C ASP A 636 -20.59 -11.68 3.84
N THR A 637 -21.47 -10.67 3.81
CA THR A 637 -21.91 -9.96 2.60
C THR A 637 -21.54 -8.48 2.67
N THR A 638 -21.07 -7.96 1.52
CA THR A 638 -20.76 -6.55 1.31
C THR A 638 -21.97 -5.63 1.38
N GLU A 639 -23.19 -6.18 1.44
CA GLU A 639 -24.43 -5.41 1.56
C GLU A 639 -24.81 -5.09 3.01
N ALA A 640 -24.13 -5.70 3.98
CA ALA A 640 -24.45 -5.52 5.38
C ALA A 640 -24.18 -4.08 5.84
N THR A 641 -25.04 -3.61 6.74
CA THR A 641 -24.88 -2.32 7.44
C THR A 641 -24.41 -2.48 8.88
N SER A 642 -24.16 -3.71 9.33
CA SER A 642 -23.65 -4.04 10.66
C SER A 642 -22.48 -5.00 10.57
N PHE A 643 -21.56 -4.89 11.53
CA PHE A 643 -20.36 -5.72 11.60
C PHE A 643 -19.96 -5.99 13.04
N THR A 644 -19.10 -6.99 13.23
CA THR A 644 -18.32 -7.18 14.45
C THR A 644 -16.86 -6.84 14.17
N TRP A 645 -16.13 -6.39 15.17
CA TRP A 645 -14.73 -5.96 15.01
C TRP A 645 -13.86 -6.32 16.22
N ASP A 646 -12.56 -6.43 15.97
CA ASP A 646 -11.48 -6.47 16.96
C ASP A 646 -10.21 -5.82 16.39
N VAL A 647 -9.20 -5.58 17.23
CA VAL A 647 -7.88 -5.14 16.78
C VAL A 647 -7.01 -6.36 16.51
N TYR A 648 -6.58 -6.56 15.27
CA TYR A 648 -5.72 -7.68 14.87
C TYR A 648 -4.35 -7.62 15.57
N ALA A 649 -3.68 -6.48 15.48
CA ALA A 649 -2.38 -6.26 16.09
C ALA A 649 -2.20 -4.79 16.50
N PHE A 650 -1.56 -4.56 17.64
CA PHE A 650 -1.10 -3.24 18.09
C PHE A 650 0.38 -3.11 17.79
N GLY A 651 0.79 -2.11 16.99
CA GLY A 651 2.20 -1.79 16.80
C GLY A 651 2.80 -1.30 18.12
N ALA A 652 4.00 -1.79 18.44
CA ALA A 652 4.78 -1.49 19.63
C ALA A 652 6.13 -2.17 19.52
N GLY A 653 7.16 -1.61 20.16
CA GLY A 653 8.42 -2.33 20.36
C GLY A 653 8.28 -3.54 21.28
N ALA A 654 9.12 -4.55 21.10
CA ALA A 654 9.09 -5.75 21.93
C ALA A 654 9.45 -5.50 23.41
N ASP A 655 10.11 -4.38 23.71
CA ASP A 655 10.68 -4.01 25.00
C ASP A 655 9.78 -3.10 25.86
N VAL A 656 8.68 -2.59 25.31
CA VAL A 656 7.75 -1.68 26.01
C VAL A 656 6.72 -2.45 26.86
N ASP A 657 5.96 -1.72 27.70
CA ASP A 657 4.99 -2.30 28.65
C ASP A 657 4.03 -3.33 27.98
N PRO A 658 4.15 -4.63 28.32
CA PRO A 658 3.29 -5.68 27.76
C PRO A 658 1.86 -5.64 28.32
N THR A 659 1.61 -4.79 29.32
CA THR A 659 0.29 -4.68 29.95
C THR A 659 -0.62 -3.73 29.17
N ASN A 660 -0.15 -2.51 28.89
CA ASN A 660 -0.95 -1.43 28.33
C ASN A 660 -0.48 -0.93 26.96
N ILE A 661 0.71 -1.30 26.48
CA ILE A 661 1.28 -0.80 25.21
C ILE A 661 1.43 -1.94 24.20
N ASN A 662 2.30 -2.93 24.47
CA ASN A 662 2.51 -4.11 23.62
C ASN A 662 1.42 -5.17 23.90
N LEU A 663 0.18 -4.82 23.53
CA LEU A 663 -1.01 -5.64 23.80
C LEU A 663 -1.06 -6.93 22.97
N SER A 664 -0.33 -6.97 21.85
CA SER A 664 -0.27 -8.11 20.95
C SER A 664 0.85 -9.10 21.29
N GLY A 665 1.69 -8.80 22.29
CA GLY A 665 2.81 -9.65 22.67
C GLY A 665 3.84 -9.79 21.55
N LEU A 666 4.11 -8.68 20.84
CA LEU A 666 5.13 -8.62 19.80
C LEU A 666 6.51 -8.87 20.41
N ASP A 667 7.38 -9.53 19.63
CA ASP A 667 8.76 -9.83 19.96
C ASP A 667 9.70 -9.34 18.85
N ALA A 668 11.02 -9.52 19.02
CA ALA A 668 12.02 -9.02 18.07
C ALA A 668 11.86 -9.55 16.63
N THR A 669 11.08 -10.61 16.41
CA THR A 669 10.82 -11.18 15.08
C THR A 669 9.67 -10.48 14.35
N ASN A 670 8.83 -9.73 15.07
CA ASN A 670 7.57 -9.21 14.54
C ASN A 670 7.11 -7.87 15.14
N ASP A 671 7.89 -7.22 15.99
CA ASP A 671 7.62 -5.86 16.45
C ASP A 671 7.71 -4.84 15.31
N PHE A 672 6.79 -3.89 15.33
CA PHE A 672 6.63 -2.85 14.32
C PHE A 672 5.94 -1.65 14.95
N SER A 673 6.00 -0.51 14.27
CA SER A 673 5.35 0.74 14.65
C SER A 673 4.78 1.38 13.37
N SER A 674 3.77 2.23 13.54
CA SER A 674 3.12 3.00 12.48
C SER A 674 2.81 2.15 11.24
N PRO A 675 1.93 1.13 11.39
CA PRO A 675 1.53 0.33 10.24
C PRO A 675 0.79 1.23 9.26
N ASP A 676 1.21 1.15 8.00
CA ASP A 676 0.66 1.92 6.89
C ASP A 676 0.17 0.96 5.80
N GLY A 677 1.01 0.61 4.82
CA GLY A 677 0.64 -0.26 3.72
C GLY A 677 0.02 -1.60 4.13
N LEU A 678 -1.10 -1.99 3.52
CA LEU A 678 -1.80 -3.24 3.86
C LEU A 678 -2.36 -3.96 2.63
N TRP A 679 -2.00 -5.24 2.46
CA TRP A 679 -2.42 -5.99 1.27
C TRP A 679 -2.53 -7.50 1.51
N PHE A 680 -3.48 -8.16 0.85
CA PHE A 680 -3.58 -9.62 0.85
C PHE A 680 -3.10 -10.21 -0.46
N SER A 681 -2.39 -11.33 -0.35
CA SER A 681 -1.97 -12.12 -1.50
C SER A 681 -3.15 -12.54 -2.38
N LEU A 682 -2.93 -12.52 -3.69
CA LEU A 682 -3.99 -12.70 -4.69
C LEU A 682 -4.61 -14.10 -4.65
N PRO A 683 -5.94 -14.24 -4.81
CA PRO A 683 -6.61 -15.54 -4.86
C PRO A 683 -6.20 -16.40 -6.07
N SER A 684 -5.51 -15.82 -7.05
CA SER A 684 -4.96 -16.51 -8.22
C SER A 684 -3.78 -17.44 -7.87
N ASN A 685 -3.14 -17.27 -6.72
CA ASN A 685 -2.09 -18.16 -6.24
C ASN A 685 -2.38 -18.68 -4.83
N VAL A 686 -1.59 -19.69 -4.46
CA VAL A 686 -1.76 -20.44 -3.22
C VAL A 686 -1.66 -19.55 -1.97
N ALA A 687 -0.86 -18.48 -1.99
CA ALA A 687 -0.73 -17.57 -0.84
C ALA A 687 -1.99 -16.74 -0.59
N GLY A 688 -2.88 -16.58 -1.57
CA GLY A 688 -4.18 -15.91 -1.41
C GLY A 688 -5.37 -16.85 -1.24
N GLN A 689 -5.14 -18.15 -1.09
CA GLN A 689 -6.18 -19.17 -1.01
C GLN A 689 -6.24 -19.80 0.38
N ALA A 690 -7.45 -20.19 0.82
CA ALA A 690 -7.78 -20.80 2.11
C ALA A 690 -7.40 -19.97 3.35
N THR A 691 -6.11 -19.70 3.57
CA THR A 691 -5.56 -18.87 4.64
C THR A 691 -4.62 -17.80 4.06
N PRO A 692 -5.17 -16.69 3.52
CA PRO A 692 -4.39 -15.72 2.76
C PRO A 692 -3.29 -15.04 3.56
N VAL A 693 -2.11 -14.89 2.97
CA VAL A 693 -1.01 -14.09 3.53
C VAL A 693 -1.34 -12.61 3.38
N MET A 694 -1.40 -11.92 4.52
CA MET A 694 -1.49 -10.47 4.63
C MET A 694 -0.09 -9.88 4.74
N TRP A 695 0.12 -8.73 4.14
CA TRP A 695 1.36 -7.98 4.16
C TRP A 695 1.10 -6.63 4.83
N ILE A 696 1.99 -6.25 5.73
CA ILE A 696 1.94 -4.98 6.49
C ILE A 696 3.22 -4.23 6.16
N GLN A 697 3.13 -2.98 5.75
CA GLN A 697 4.24 -2.07 5.52
C GLN A 697 4.18 -0.96 6.57
N THR A 698 5.27 -0.22 6.77
CA THR A 698 5.33 0.82 7.80
C THR A 698 5.86 2.12 7.22
N ASP A 699 5.23 3.22 7.60
CA ASP A 699 5.77 4.57 7.54
C ASP A 699 5.91 5.09 8.98
N ASP A 700 7.14 5.10 9.48
CA ASP A 700 7.37 5.18 10.92
C ASP A 700 8.40 6.22 11.31
N GLY A 701 7.96 7.16 12.17
CA GLY A 701 8.82 8.10 12.86
C GLY A 701 9.20 7.70 14.29
N ALA A 702 8.58 6.65 14.87
CA ALA A 702 8.72 6.34 16.30
C ALA A 702 9.80 5.28 16.61
N PHE A 703 10.16 4.42 15.67
CA PHE A 703 11.08 3.29 15.87
C PHE A 703 12.40 3.44 15.09
N THR A 704 12.65 4.64 14.56
CA THR A 704 13.75 4.99 13.65
C THR A 704 15.14 4.96 14.28
N ASP A 705 15.24 4.97 15.61
CA ASP A 705 16.50 4.79 16.34
C ASP A 705 16.91 3.32 16.45
N VAL A 706 15.97 2.39 16.27
CA VAL A 706 16.18 0.94 16.33
C VAL A 706 16.30 0.34 14.93
N THR A 707 15.44 0.74 14.00
CA THR A 707 15.35 0.17 12.65
C THR A 707 14.79 1.16 11.64
N ASN A 708 15.14 0.99 10.37
CA ASN A 708 14.38 1.63 9.28
C ASN A 708 13.00 0.97 9.12
N CYS A 709 12.11 1.63 8.39
CA CYS A 709 10.81 1.12 8.00
C CYS A 709 10.90 -0.27 7.37
N MET A 710 9.84 -1.05 7.55
CA MET A 710 9.85 -2.49 7.33
C MET A 710 8.57 -2.97 6.66
N MET A 711 8.60 -4.24 6.24
CA MET A 711 7.41 -4.94 5.79
C MET A 711 7.36 -6.34 6.41
N LEU A 712 6.19 -6.71 6.91
CA LEU A 712 5.92 -7.97 7.61
C LEU A 712 4.95 -8.83 6.80
N ALA A 713 5.12 -10.15 6.88
CA ALA A 713 4.14 -11.12 6.39
C ALA A 713 3.35 -11.68 7.57
N ALA A 714 2.05 -11.85 7.37
CA ALA A 714 1.10 -12.28 8.38
C ALA A 714 0.17 -13.36 7.82
N ILE A 715 -0.17 -14.33 8.65
CA ILE A 715 -1.28 -15.26 8.43
C ILE A 715 -2.31 -14.92 9.52
N PRO A 716 -3.24 -13.99 9.26
CA PRO A 716 -4.17 -13.54 10.27
C PRO A 716 -5.21 -14.63 10.56
N GLY A 717 -5.70 -14.65 11.79
CA GLY A 717 -6.88 -15.44 12.14
C GLY A 717 -8.18 -14.74 11.71
N ARG A 718 -9.26 -14.89 12.48
CA ARG A 718 -10.60 -14.34 12.18
C ARG A 718 -11.09 -13.42 13.28
N VAL A 719 -11.95 -12.47 12.95
CA VAL A 719 -12.59 -11.60 13.95
C VAL A 719 -13.25 -12.46 15.04
N GLY A 720 -12.92 -12.14 16.30
CA GLY A 720 -13.42 -12.87 17.47
C GLY A 720 -12.60 -14.10 17.86
N ASP A 721 -11.42 -14.32 17.26
CA ASP A 721 -10.47 -15.38 17.68
C ASP A 721 -9.68 -15.04 18.96
N GLY A 722 -9.78 -13.80 19.45
CA GLY A 722 -9.19 -13.32 20.68
C GLY A 722 -10.21 -13.07 21.78
N GLY A 723 -10.14 -11.90 22.42
CA GLY A 723 -10.95 -11.57 23.59
C GLY A 723 -11.01 -10.08 23.91
N THR A 724 -11.08 -9.74 25.19
CA THR A 724 -11.12 -8.35 25.67
C THR A 724 -9.89 -8.02 26.52
N ARG A 725 -9.42 -6.78 26.46
CA ARG A 725 -8.32 -6.28 27.30
C ARG A 725 -8.69 -4.93 27.91
N SER A 726 -8.46 -4.77 29.21
CA SER A 726 -8.48 -3.46 29.85
C SER A 726 -7.14 -2.77 29.63
N VAL A 727 -7.17 -1.58 29.04
CA VAL A 727 -5.99 -0.78 28.72
C VAL A 727 -6.07 0.51 29.51
N THR A 728 -5.04 0.78 30.30
CA THR A 728 -4.95 2.01 31.10
C THR A 728 -3.93 2.94 30.47
N SER A 729 -4.41 4.06 29.94
CA SER A 729 -3.58 5.14 29.40
C SER A 729 -3.36 6.18 30.49
N SER A 730 -2.11 6.46 30.85
CA SER A 730 -1.75 7.42 31.89
C SER A 730 -0.62 8.32 31.43
N ALA A 731 -0.90 9.62 31.30
CA ALA A 731 0.08 10.60 30.86
C ALA A 731 -0.31 12.02 31.28
N GLY A 732 0.69 12.88 31.58
CA GLY A 732 0.45 14.28 31.93
C GLY A 732 -0.44 14.51 33.17
N GLY A 733 -0.49 13.55 34.09
CA GLY A 733 -1.37 13.61 35.28
C GLY A 733 -2.83 13.18 35.02
N ALA A 734 -3.20 12.85 33.78
CA ALA A 734 -4.50 12.28 33.44
C ALA A 734 -4.39 10.75 33.28
N SER A 735 -5.48 10.04 33.58
CA SER A 735 -5.56 8.59 33.41
C SER A 735 -6.98 8.17 33.01
N ALA A 736 -7.07 7.20 32.11
CA ALA A 736 -8.33 6.55 31.75
C ALA A 736 -8.10 5.07 31.45
N THR A 737 -9.08 4.24 31.79
CA THR A 737 -9.10 2.81 31.47
C THR A 737 -10.26 2.52 30.54
N VAL A 738 -9.97 1.86 29.41
CA VAL A 738 -10.97 1.41 28.44
C VAL A 738 -10.84 -0.09 28.21
N THR A 739 -11.94 -0.76 27.92
CA THR A 739 -11.91 -2.15 27.47
C THR A 739 -11.97 -2.18 25.95
N THR A 740 -10.96 -2.79 25.33
CA THR A 740 -10.86 -2.98 23.88
C THR A 740 -11.05 -4.45 23.49
N ARG A 741 -11.39 -4.69 22.22
CA ARG A 741 -11.47 -6.02 21.60
C ARG A 741 -10.15 -6.31 20.90
N ILE A 742 -9.51 -7.42 21.25
CA ILE A 742 -8.22 -7.82 20.68
C ILE A 742 -8.35 -9.16 19.99
N GLY A 743 -7.71 -9.30 18.83
CA GLY A 743 -7.52 -10.58 18.16
C GLY A 743 -6.52 -11.46 18.92
N LYS A 744 -6.43 -12.72 18.50
CA LYS A 744 -5.41 -13.64 19.00
C LYS A 744 -4.02 -13.07 18.73
N ALA A 745 -3.15 -13.09 19.74
CA ALA A 745 -1.75 -12.69 19.60
C ALA A 745 -1.08 -13.44 18.43
N PRO A 746 -0.39 -12.75 17.51
CA PRO A 746 0.08 -13.35 16.26
C PRO A 746 1.22 -14.35 16.47
N GLY A 747 2.19 -14.07 17.35
CA GLY A 747 3.36 -14.93 17.54
C GLY A 747 4.05 -15.27 16.21
N VAL A 748 4.25 -16.57 15.94
CA VAL A 748 4.95 -17.04 14.72
C VAL A 748 4.17 -16.84 13.41
N THR A 749 2.90 -16.43 13.47
CA THR A 749 2.08 -16.14 12.28
C THR A 749 2.23 -14.70 11.80
N LEU A 750 3.08 -13.89 12.43
CA LEU A 750 3.54 -12.60 11.95
C LEU A 750 5.07 -12.60 11.99
N LYS A 751 5.74 -12.20 10.91
CA LYS A 751 7.20 -12.13 10.84
C LYS A 751 7.66 -10.98 9.96
N ARG A 752 8.70 -10.27 10.39
CA ARG A 752 9.38 -9.26 9.59
C ARG A 752 10.03 -9.88 8.36
N PHE A 753 9.61 -9.45 7.18
CA PHE A 753 10.07 -9.96 5.90
C PHE A 753 11.11 -9.04 5.26
N LEU A 754 10.96 -7.72 5.37
CA LEU A 754 11.85 -6.75 4.74
C LEU A 754 12.16 -5.61 5.70
N VAL A 755 13.38 -5.06 5.62
CA VAL A 755 13.76 -3.76 6.21
C VAL A 755 14.34 -2.89 5.09
N GLY A 756 13.88 -1.64 5.01
CA GLY A 756 14.26 -0.66 3.99
C GLY A 756 15.62 0.01 4.21
N PRO A 757 16.06 0.84 3.24
CA PRO A 757 17.18 1.75 3.40
C PRO A 757 16.88 2.87 4.39
N LYS A 758 17.85 3.78 4.57
CA LYS A 758 17.73 4.85 5.56
C LYS A 758 16.64 5.86 5.17
N GLN A 759 15.83 6.22 6.16
CA GLN A 759 14.85 7.32 6.07
C GLN A 759 13.87 7.15 4.90
N CYS A 760 13.63 5.91 4.48
CA CYS A 760 12.50 5.61 3.61
C CYS A 760 11.32 5.21 4.48
N GLU A 761 10.13 5.26 3.89
CA GLU A 761 9.06 4.36 4.25
C GLU A 761 9.05 3.13 3.32
N ILE A 762 8.26 2.13 3.71
CA ILE A 762 7.91 1.02 2.83
C ILE A 762 6.44 1.15 2.51
N THR A 763 6.11 1.30 1.23
CA THR A 763 4.75 1.49 0.72
C THR A 763 4.60 0.73 -0.59
N GLY A 764 3.38 0.64 -1.14
CA GLY A 764 3.10 0.05 -2.45
C GLY A 764 3.43 -1.45 -2.53
N ILE A 765 2.43 -2.28 -2.79
CA ILE A 765 2.66 -3.72 -2.93
C ILE A 765 1.69 -4.38 -3.92
N HIS A 766 2.22 -5.26 -4.76
CA HIS A 766 1.42 -6.19 -5.54
C HIS A 766 2.25 -7.40 -5.97
N SER A 767 1.63 -8.55 -6.26
CA SER A 767 2.34 -9.71 -6.82
C SER A 767 1.97 -9.97 -8.28
N THR A 768 2.78 -10.77 -8.97
CA THR A 768 2.32 -11.48 -10.16
C THR A 768 1.18 -12.46 -9.82
N PRO A 769 0.35 -12.85 -10.80
CA PRO A 769 -0.74 -13.81 -10.58
C PRO A 769 -0.31 -15.12 -9.92
N ASP A 770 0.87 -15.62 -10.26
CA ASP A 770 1.47 -16.84 -9.68
C ASP A 770 2.12 -16.66 -8.29
N GLY A 771 2.25 -15.42 -7.81
CA GLY A 771 2.86 -15.07 -6.52
C GLY A 771 4.38 -15.27 -6.44
N THR A 772 5.07 -15.53 -7.57
CA THR A 772 6.53 -15.78 -7.57
C THR A 772 7.37 -14.51 -7.63
N SER A 773 6.74 -13.36 -7.90
CA SER A 773 7.35 -12.04 -7.87
C SER A 773 6.45 -11.08 -7.07
N VAL A 774 7.00 -10.41 -6.07
CA VAL A 774 6.33 -9.36 -5.30
C VAL A 774 7.02 -8.04 -5.58
N PHE A 775 6.27 -7.06 -6.08
CA PHE A 775 6.70 -5.70 -6.30
C PHE A 775 6.47 -4.90 -5.02
N VAL A 776 7.46 -4.09 -4.61
CA VAL A 776 7.40 -3.25 -3.42
C VAL A 776 7.99 -1.87 -3.74
N ASN A 777 7.41 -0.79 -3.25
CA ASN A 777 7.99 0.54 -3.40
C ASN A 777 8.79 0.94 -2.15
N ILE A 778 9.86 1.69 -2.40
CA ILE A 778 10.67 2.34 -1.38
C ILE A 778 10.53 3.85 -1.63
N GLN A 779 9.82 4.52 -0.73
CA GLN A 779 9.52 5.95 -0.85
C GLN A 779 10.61 6.79 -0.18
N HIS A 780 10.90 7.96 -0.77
CA HIS A 780 11.73 9.04 -0.22
C HIS A 780 12.99 8.67 0.59
N PRO A 781 13.83 7.70 0.16
CA PRO A 781 15.07 7.40 0.88
C PRO A 781 15.92 8.67 1.01
N GLY A 782 16.44 8.91 2.23
CA GLY A 782 17.26 10.09 2.50
C GLY A 782 16.49 11.41 2.61
N GLU A 783 15.20 11.39 2.96
CA GLU A 783 14.39 12.61 3.15
C GLU A 783 15.02 13.65 4.11
N GLY A 784 15.81 13.20 5.08
CA GLY A 784 16.36 14.05 6.14
C GLY A 784 17.52 14.95 5.73
N ALA A 785 17.94 14.95 4.46
CA ALA A 785 19.02 15.81 4.00
C ALA A 785 18.56 17.26 3.79
N ALA A 786 19.38 18.20 4.25
CA ALA A 786 19.14 19.63 4.05
C ALA A 786 19.53 20.13 2.65
N THR A 787 20.49 19.48 1.97
CA THR A 787 20.99 19.92 0.67
C THR A 787 21.32 18.73 -0.24
N PRO A 788 21.26 18.89 -1.57
CA PRO A 788 21.59 17.81 -2.50
C PRO A 788 23.07 17.41 -2.51
N SER A 789 23.97 18.23 -1.96
CA SER A 789 25.41 17.95 -1.92
C SER A 789 25.84 17.08 -0.74
N ALA A 790 24.95 16.89 0.24
CA ALA A 790 25.19 16.08 1.44
C ALA A 790 23.99 15.15 1.71
N PRO A 791 23.68 14.22 0.79
CA PRO A 791 22.57 13.30 0.96
C PRO A 791 22.80 12.36 2.15
N THR A 792 21.73 12.02 2.86
CA THR A 792 21.73 11.14 4.05
C THR A 792 21.54 9.66 3.70
N SER A 793 21.00 9.38 2.51
CA SER A 793 20.94 8.08 1.85
C SER A 793 21.53 8.19 0.44
N ASN A 794 22.08 7.10 -0.08
CA ASN A 794 22.49 6.98 -1.48
C ASN A 794 21.76 5.81 -2.17
N TRP A 795 20.65 5.33 -1.59
CA TRP A 795 19.85 4.27 -2.18
C TRP A 795 19.09 4.80 -3.40
N PRO A 796 19.01 4.07 -4.53
CA PRO A 796 19.27 2.64 -4.71
C PRO A 796 20.70 2.26 -5.11
N ASP A 797 21.59 3.21 -5.37
CA ASP A 797 22.97 2.91 -5.79
C ASP A 797 23.74 2.12 -4.72
N SER A 798 23.45 2.37 -3.44
CA SER A 798 24.00 1.61 -2.30
C SER A 798 23.54 0.14 -2.24
N GLN A 799 22.47 -0.26 -2.94
CA GLN A 799 21.99 -1.65 -2.95
C GLN A 799 23.04 -2.62 -3.50
N GLY A 800 23.87 -2.16 -4.44
CA GLY A 800 24.95 -2.94 -5.05
C GLY A 800 26.28 -2.91 -4.28
N GLY A 801 26.36 -2.21 -3.14
CA GLY A 801 27.59 -2.02 -2.38
C GLY A 801 27.84 -0.55 -2.05
N SER A 802 29.10 -0.10 -2.11
CA SER A 802 29.43 1.30 -1.80
C SER A 802 28.99 2.24 -2.92
N ALA A 803 28.13 3.21 -2.61
CA ALA A 803 27.84 4.36 -3.46
C ALA A 803 28.75 5.55 -3.13
N ALA A 804 29.00 6.44 -4.10
CA ALA A 804 29.68 7.69 -3.82
C ALA A 804 28.79 8.60 -2.98
N ALA A 805 29.35 9.26 -1.96
CA ALA A 805 28.59 10.05 -0.97
C ALA A 805 27.83 11.28 -1.53
N THR A 806 27.98 11.57 -2.81
CA THR A 806 27.30 12.66 -3.52
C THR A 806 26.17 12.17 -4.42
N VAL A 807 25.92 10.86 -4.48
CA VAL A 807 24.84 10.30 -5.30
C VAL A 807 23.52 10.60 -4.62
N ARG A 808 22.62 11.27 -5.35
CA ARG A 808 21.29 11.61 -4.82
C ARG A 808 20.45 10.34 -4.71
N PRO A 809 19.74 10.14 -3.59
CA PRO A 809 18.86 9.00 -3.45
C PRO A 809 17.66 9.13 -4.40
N ARG A 810 17.02 8.01 -4.70
CA ARG A 810 15.87 7.94 -5.62
C ARG A 810 14.83 6.98 -5.06
N SER A 811 13.59 7.43 -4.96
CA SER A 811 12.44 6.55 -4.78
C SER A 811 12.46 5.48 -5.88
N ALA A 812 12.16 4.21 -5.53
CA ALA A 812 12.17 3.15 -6.53
C ALA A 812 11.30 1.95 -6.16
N THR A 813 10.83 1.29 -7.21
CA THR A 813 10.17 -0.01 -7.16
C THR A 813 11.19 -1.12 -7.24
N ILE A 814 11.11 -2.06 -6.30
CA ILE A 814 11.88 -3.31 -6.30
C ILE A 814 10.99 -4.50 -6.68
N VAL A 815 11.62 -5.59 -7.11
CA VAL A 815 10.99 -6.91 -7.23
C VAL A 815 11.72 -7.88 -6.33
N ILE A 816 10.95 -8.59 -5.51
CA ILE A 816 11.43 -9.65 -4.63
C ILE A 816 11.02 -11.00 -5.22
N THR A 817 11.98 -11.91 -5.32
CA THR A 817 11.76 -13.29 -5.80
C THR A 817 12.43 -14.28 -4.86
N LYS A 818 11.87 -15.48 -4.75
CA LYS A 818 12.50 -16.59 -4.03
C LYS A 818 13.50 -17.30 -4.95
N ASN A 819 14.68 -17.62 -4.45
CA ASN A 819 15.78 -18.18 -5.25
C ASN A 819 15.46 -19.58 -5.81
N ASP A 820 14.53 -20.31 -5.18
CA ASP A 820 14.03 -21.61 -5.63
C ASP A 820 12.83 -21.52 -6.61
N GLY A 821 12.39 -20.29 -6.97
CA GLY A 821 11.22 -20.06 -7.82
C GLY A 821 9.87 -20.30 -7.13
N GLY A 822 9.86 -20.46 -5.81
CA GLY A 822 8.65 -20.59 -5.01
C GLY A 822 7.82 -19.31 -4.91
N VAL A 823 6.64 -19.46 -4.32
CA VAL A 823 5.78 -18.32 -3.97
C VAL A 823 6.43 -17.55 -2.83
N VAL A 824 6.39 -16.22 -2.90
CA VAL A 824 7.03 -15.38 -1.88
C VAL A 824 6.34 -15.55 -0.52
N ALA A 825 7.13 -15.54 0.56
CA ALA A 825 6.78 -15.79 1.97
C ALA A 825 6.55 -17.25 2.42
N ILE A 826 6.29 -18.21 1.51
CA ILE A 826 5.79 -19.55 1.87
C ILE A 826 6.57 -20.72 1.25
#